data_AF-A0A1G2ZCG2-F1
#
_entry.id   AF-A0A1G2ZCG2-F1
#
_cell.length_a   1.000
_cell.length_b   1.000
_cell.length_c   1.000
_cell.angle_alpha   90.00
_cell.angle_beta   90.00
_cell.angle_gamma   90.00
#
_symmetry.space_group_name_H-M   'P 1'
#
loop_
_entity.id
_entity.type
_entity.pdbx_description
1 polymer ?
#
loop_
_entity_poly.entity_id
_entity_poly.type
_entity_poly.pdbx_seq_one_letter_code
_entity_poly.pdbx_strand_id
1 'polypeptide(L)'
;MQRFLWTSTCRSLLLGAACATLLAAETRANDSVERFSPLLTLPGPKIINSAAAYPGGGYEADNILSGAGAGGQKREYASDSKGTGTFIDFDFGKPVPIAGFRHVDRRDPATVDSAELIFSDGPDFGHPIAKVEVDHANTPGGTTFAQFDPVTARYVRWQVTAIGPHSTVGGREIAFFQVAPPELSPERTTLEVAALPALMKEDDKLRLPLRVNIDYPYAESTEAVLELPGGKTKEITLHTGRQTVEDAVPAMKAETQAAVVLKVAGRPVAQGTVELGPVRRWVVYFLPHSHVDIGYTHVQTEVEQRQWGHLEQAIEIARKTADYPTGAKFKWNAEVLWAVDSYLKQATDEKREAFLDAVRRGQMHLDALYGNELSALCRPEELFWLVECGRRLRSQYGLTIDAAMISDVPGYTWGLVPVMAQSGVKYFSIGPNPGHRIGHTLAAWGDRPFYWVSPSGKEKVLCWMAGKGYAWFHGGLSGSISQVKPELFFDYLQGLADAGYPYDMVQLRYSIGGDNGPPDPDLPEFVKDWNAKYAYPKMAITTTGELLREFERRYGDQIPEVRGDFTPYWEDGAGSSSRETGMNRASAERLVQAEAIWAMRRPKSYPAEEFYAAWRNVVLYDEHTWGAHCSISQPDSDFTRSQWKIKQDFAVQGEKQSRELLRAATGVPSHEPDGTAPDGKGAVQVLNTCSWPRTDLVLLPGPCTKAGDRVTAPDGKAVPSQRLSTGQLAFVASDVPPFGAKRYTISAGEAPGSGSATAEGETVSGAGLSVALDEKTGAMARLSADGMEANLVDTKSGLGLNDYFYVAGRDPKDPKRNGPVAITVKERGPLVASLVAECDAPGCRKLTREVRIVDGLDRVDIINVVDKEQVRTKEGVHFGYAFSVPEGAVRMDVPWAVVRPEADQMPGACKNYFTVQRWIDVSNDDFGVTWAVIDAPMVEVGGITTDVVPNPFGPDDWI
;
A
#
# COMPACT_ATOMS: atom_id res chain seq x y z
N MET A 1 58.90 -49.12 21.95
CA MET A 1 60.03 -49.57 22.81
C MET A 1 60.87 -48.36 23.18
N GLN A 2 61.43 -48.35 24.41
CA GLN A 2 62.55 -47.49 24.91
C GLN A 2 62.41 -45.96 24.73
N ARG A 3 62.32 -45.10 25.75
CA ARG A 3 63.02 -44.93 27.05
C ARG A 3 64.51 -44.50 26.97
N PHE A 4 64.72 -43.27 27.48
CA PHE A 4 65.70 -42.85 28.51
C PHE A 4 67.15 -42.44 28.16
N LEU A 5 67.52 -41.30 28.79
CA LEU A 5 68.84 -40.88 29.30
C LEU A 5 69.95 -40.48 28.31
N TRP A 6 70.60 -39.33 28.60
CA TRP A 6 71.82 -39.32 29.43
C TRP A 6 72.11 -37.94 30.03
N THR A 7 72.94 -37.91 31.08
CA THR A 7 73.22 -36.75 31.96
C THR A 7 74.73 -36.51 32.11
N SER A 8 75.15 -35.23 32.20
CA SER A 8 76.40 -34.75 32.88
C SER A 8 77.77 -35.26 32.34
N THR A 9 78.94 -34.62 32.51
CA THR A 9 79.45 -33.60 33.47
C THR A 9 80.76 -32.95 32.97
N CYS A 10 81.32 -31.99 33.76
CA CYS A 10 82.68 -31.37 33.77
C CYS A 10 82.71 -29.91 33.25
N ARG A 11 82.98 -28.83 34.04
CA ARG A 11 84.05 -28.52 35.06
C ARG A 11 85.46 -28.72 34.48
N SER A 12 86.44 -27.80 34.54
CA SER A 12 86.78 -26.72 35.51
C SER A 12 87.63 -25.61 34.80
N LEU A 13 88.17 -24.51 35.36
CA LEU A 13 88.26 -23.87 36.71
C LEU A 13 88.70 -22.37 36.53
N LEU A 14 89.22 -21.74 37.61
CA LEU A 14 89.95 -20.44 37.75
C LEU A 14 89.13 -19.14 37.64
N LEU A 15 88.51 -18.64 38.71
CA LEU A 15 89.05 -17.94 39.92
C LEU A 15 89.72 -16.57 39.69
N GLY A 16 89.12 -15.55 40.33
CA GLY A 16 89.65 -14.21 40.54
C GLY A 16 88.64 -13.40 41.36
N ALA A 17 88.60 -13.59 42.68
CA ALA A 17 87.59 -13.01 43.57
C ALA A 17 88.08 -11.72 44.25
N ALA A 18 87.21 -10.70 44.33
CA ALA A 18 87.38 -9.55 45.20
C ALA A 18 86.02 -9.11 45.80
N CYS A 19 85.87 -9.45 47.09
CA CYS A 19 84.91 -9.02 48.11
C CYS A 19 83.70 -8.11 47.79
N ALA A 20 82.52 -8.66 48.11
CA ALA A 20 81.60 -8.16 49.15
C ALA A 20 80.83 -6.83 48.95
N THR A 21 79.63 -6.94 48.36
CA THR A 21 78.38 -6.33 48.88
C THR A 21 77.19 -7.17 48.43
N LEU A 22 76.65 -8.01 49.31
CA LEU A 22 75.50 -8.87 49.01
C LEU A 22 74.65 -9.03 50.27
N LEU A 23 73.86 -8.00 50.60
CA LEU A 23 72.72 -7.98 51.54
C LEU A 23 72.17 -6.55 51.72
N ALA A 24 71.46 -6.04 50.71
CA ALA A 24 70.51 -4.92 50.84
C ALA A 24 69.65 -4.83 49.56
N ALA A 25 68.35 -5.17 49.68
CA ALA A 25 67.21 -4.82 48.82
C ALA A 25 67.49 -4.41 47.34
N GLU A 26 67.02 -5.10 46.30
CA GLU A 26 65.72 -5.78 46.17
C GLU A 26 64.56 -5.06 46.86
N THR A 27 64.21 -3.88 46.33
CA THR A 27 62.84 -3.30 46.33
C THR A 27 62.85 -1.99 45.55
N ARG A 28 62.47 -2.02 44.27
CA ARG A 28 61.97 -0.88 43.45
C ARG A 28 61.60 -1.30 42.02
N ALA A 29 60.79 -2.35 41.91
CA ALA A 29 59.80 -2.44 40.83
C ALA A 29 58.45 -2.16 41.52
N ASN A 30 57.74 -1.13 41.06
CA ASN A 30 56.51 -0.69 41.70
C ASN A 30 55.34 -1.50 41.12
N ASP A 31 55.21 -2.76 41.55
CA ASP A 31 54.04 -3.59 41.28
C ASP A 31 52.84 -3.06 42.07
N SER A 32 52.27 -1.93 41.60
CA SER A 32 50.86 -1.66 41.80
C SER A 32 50.09 -2.69 40.98
N VAL A 33 49.89 -3.87 41.55
CA VAL A 33 49.02 -4.90 40.98
C VAL A 33 47.65 -4.25 40.76
N GLU A 34 47.26 -4.05 39.50
CA GLU A 34 45.97 -3.47 39.17
C GLU A 34 44.85 -4.29 39.82
N ARG A 35 43.93 -3.59 40.45
CA ARG A 35 42.78 -4.16 41.14
C ARG A 35 41.53 -3.59 40.51
N PHE A 36 40.62 -4.48 40.18
CA PHE A 36 39.40 -4.17 39.45
C PHE A 36 38.23 -4.38 40.41
N SER A 37 37.55 -3.30 40.79
CA SER A 37 36.42 -3.30 41.72
C SER A 37 35.12 -3.59 40.95
N PRO A 38 34.53 -4.79 41.07
CA PRO A 38 33.34 -5.13 40.30
C PRO A 38 32.13 -4.34 40.79
N LEU A 39 31.38 -3.77 39.85
CA LEU A 39 30.14 -3.05 40.14
C LEU A 39 28.97 -4.01 39.96
N LEU A 40 28.48 -4.54 41.09
CA LEU A 40 27.35 -5.47 41.11
C LEU A 40 26.04 -4.69 41.26
N THR A 41 25.12 -4.89 40.31
CA THR A 41 23.76 -4.33 40.40
C THR A 41 23.08 -4.80 41.69
N LEU A 42 22.60 -3.85 42.49
CA LEU A 42 21.77 -4.13 43.66
C LEU A 42 20.39 -4.63 43.21
N PRO A 43 19.72 -5.50 44.00
CA PRO A 43 18.32 -5.83 43.77
C PRO A 43 17.48 -4.55 43.69
N GLY A 44 16.52 -4.52 42.77
CA GLY A 44 15.68 -3.33 42.53
C GLY A 44 15.02 -2.84 43.83
N PRO A 45 15.20 -1.56 44.21
CA PRO A 45 14.55 -0.99 45.39
C PRO A 45 13.04 -0.89 45.18
N LYS A 46 12.30 -0.56 46.23
CA LYS A 46 10.90 -0.16 46.11
C LYS A 46 10.81 1.35 45.94
N ILE A 47 9.99 1.82 45.00
CA ILE A 47 9.59 3.23 44.98
C ILE A 47 8.58 3.43 46.11
N ILE A 48 8.83 4.43 46.96
CA ILE A 48 7.96 4.77 48.10
C ILE A 48 7.24 6.10 47.91
N ASN A 49 7.74 6.96 47.02
CA ASN A 49 7.20 8.28 46.70
C ASN A 49 7.86 8.79 45.40
N SER A 50 7.19 9.65 44.64
CA SER A 50 7.74 10.25 43.41
C SER A 50 7.00 11.54 43.05
N ALA A 51 7.58 12.33 42.14
CA ALA A 51 6.83 13.34 41.43
C ALA A 51 5.69 12.70 40.61
N ALA A 52 4.54 13.37 40.52
CA ALA A 52 3.36 12.90 39.82
C ALA A 52 3.66 12.56 38.35
N ALA A 53 3.16 11.42 37.88
CA ALA A 53 3.35 10.94 36.51
C ALA A 53 2.58 11.79 35.48
N TYR A 54 3.09 11.83 34.25
CA TYR A 54 2.49 12.58 33.14
C TYR A 54 1.07 12.08 32.80
N PRO A 55 0.07 12.97 32.64
CA PRO A 55 -1.31 12.56 32.35
C PRO A 55 -1.45 11.83 31.01
N GLY A 56 -2.24 10.75 30.99
CA GLY A 56 -2.49 9.92 29.80
C GLY A 56 -2.28 8.42 30.03
N GLY A 57 -1.61 8.06 31.13
CA GLY A 57 -1.36 6.68 31.53
C GLY A 57 -0.11 6.09 30.89
N GLY A 58 0.53 5.16 31.60
CA GLY A 58 1.71 4.45 31.11
C GLY A 58 3.06 5.13 31.37
N TYR A 59 3.08 6.25 32.13
CA TYR A 59 4.28 6.99 32.53
C TYR A 59 4.62 6.88 34.04
N GLU A 60 4.14 5.83 34.71
CA GLU A 60 4.31 5.62 36.16
C GLU A 60 5.78 5.42 36.56
N ALA A 61 6.13 5.84 37.78
CA ALA A 61 7.51 5.75 38.28
C ALA A 61 8.05 4.30 38.32
N ASP A 62 7.19 3.31 38.62
CA ASP A 62 7.56 1.88 38.62
C ASP A 62 8.12 1.38 37.29
N ASN A 63 7.78 2.03 36.16
CA ASN A 63 8.33 1.69 34.85
C ASN A 63 9.87 1.74 34.85
N ILE A 64 10.48 2.69 35.58
CA ILE A 64 11.93 2.95 35.59
C ILE A 64 12.74 1.85 36.29
N LEU A 65 12.08 0.97 37.06
CA LEU A 65 12.71 -0.20 37.70
C LEU A 65 12.34 -1.52 36.99
N SER A 66 11.45 -1.46 35.99
CA SER A 66 10.96 -2.65 35.29
C SER A 66 11.88 -3.07 34.14
N GLY A 67 12.11 -4.37 34.01
CA GLY A 67 12.68 -4.95 32.79
C GLY A 67 11.74 -4.77 31.59
N ALA A 68 12.21 -5.08 30.38
CA ALA A 68 11.34 -5.05 29.19
C ALA A 68 10.13 -5.98 29.41
N GLY A 69 8.92 -5.43 29.28
CA GLY A 69 7.68 -6.18 29.46
C GLY A 69 7.45 -7.19 28.31
N ALA A 70 6.49 -8.09 28.50
CA ALA A 70 6.03 -8.98 27.43
C ALA A 70 5.55 -8.13 26.24
N GLY A 71 6.27 -8.20 25.11
CA GLY A 71 6.13 -7.29 23.97
C GLY A 71 7.39 -6.47 23.63
N GLY A 72 8.46 -6.55 24.42
CA GLY A 72 9.80 -6.05 24.05
C GLY A 72 10.03 -4.53 24.17
N GLN A 73 8.98 -3.72 24.31
CA GLN A 73 9.12 -2.30 24.66
C GLN A 73 9.20 -2.11 26.18
N LYS A 74 10.26 -1.45 26.66
CA LYS A 74 10.30 -0.84 28.00
C LYS A 74 9.39 0.40 28.01
N ARG A 75 8.48 0.46 28.98
CA ARG A 75 7.71 1.67 29.31
C ARG A 75 8.64 2.69 29.97
N GLU A 76 8.31 3.98 29.88
CA GLU A 76 9.16 5.06 30.41
C GLU A 76 8.48 5.73 31.62
N TYR A 77 9.24 6.35 32.51
CA TYR A 77 8.72 7.32 33.48
C TYR A 77 8.81 8.73 32.91
N ALA A 78 7.78 9.55 33.15
CA ALA A 78 7.80 10.98 32.86
C ALA A 78 6.99 11.73 33.92
N SER A 79 7.50 12.85 34.42
CA SER A 79 6.77 13.69 35.38
C SER A 79 5.77 14.64 34.68
N ASP A 80 4.71 15.00 35.40
CA ASP A 80 3.73 16.00 34.98
C ASP A 80 4.34 17.42 35.02
N SER A 81 5.15 17.71 34.01
CA SER A 81 5.78 19.02 33.75
C SER A 81 6.56 19.60 34.94
N LYS A 82 7.09 18.75 35.83
CA LYS A 82 7.72 19.23 37.08
C LYS A 82 9.12 19.79 36.87
N GLY A 83 9.78 19.51 35.74
CA GLY A 83 11.15 19.97 35.47
C GLY A 83 12.11 19.52 36.58
N THR A 84 12.79 20.47 37.22
CA THR A 84 13.64 20.23 38.40
C THR A 84 12.88 19.83 39.67
N GLY A 85 11.54 19.93 39.67
CA GLY A 85 10.68 19.30 40.68
C GLY A 85 10.47 17.80 40.48
N THR A 86 11.11 17.17 39.48
CA THR A 86 11.05 15.72 39.24
C THR A 86 11.93 14.98 40.24
N PHE A 87 11.36 13.99 40.94
CA PHE A 87 12.10 13.16 41.89
C PHE A 87 11.50 11.75 42.01
N ILE A 88 12.30 10.80 42.50
CA ILE A 88 11.85 9.46 42.90
C ILE A 88 12.57 9.06 44.20
N ASP A 89 11.81 8.55 45.17
CA ASP A 89 12.29 8.06 46.47
C ASP A 89 12.30 6.53 46.49
N PHE A 90 13.47 5.96 46.76
CA PHE A 90 13.74 4.52 46.75
C PHE A 90 13.99 3.99 48.18
N ASP A 91 13.43 2.83 48.53
CA ASP A 91 13.71 2.06 49.74
C ASP A 91 14.32 0.69 49.38
N PHE A 92 15.54 0.43 49.85
CA PHE A 92 16.23 -0.86 49.70
C PHE A 92 15.82 -1.90 50.77
N GLY A 93 14.90 -1.54 51.69
CA GLY A 93 14.39 -2.37 52.79
C GLY A 93 15.33 -2.49 53.98
N LYS A 94 16.62 -2.25 53.78
CA LYS A 94 17.71 -2.23 54.77
C LYS A 94 18.83 -1.32 54.28
N PRO A 95 19.73 -0.84 55.16
CA PRO A 95 20.95 -0.17 54.71
C PRO A 95 21.79 -1.09 53.81
N VAL A 96 22.19 -0.59 52.65
CA VAL A 96 23.07 -1.27 51.69
C VAL A 96 24.19 -0.32 51.25
N PRO A 97 25.41 -0.82 50.96
CA PRO A 97 26.49 -0.01 50.41
C PRO A 97 26.21 0.29 48.93
N ILE A 98 26.04 1.55 48.57
CA ILE A 98 25.78 2.02 47.21
C ILE A 98 26.99 2.84 46.76
N ALA A 99 27.58 2.48 45.63
CA ALA A 99 28.81 3.07 45.10
C ALA A 99 28.70 3.46 43.61
N GLY A 100 27.55 3.19 42.99
CA GLY A 100 27.28 3.60 41.63
C GLY A 100 25.78 3.70 41.32
N PHE A 101 25.48 4.46 40.28
CA PHE A 101 24.15 4.76 39.77
C PHE A 101 24.17 4.75 38.26
N ARG A 102 23.18 4.14 37.63
CA ARG A 102 22.90 4.23 36.20
C ARG A 102 21.51 4.80 35.99
N HIS A 103 21.38 5.73 35.07
CA HIS A 103 20.11 6.21 34.53
C HIS A 103 20.14 6.13 33.01
N VAL A 104 19.00 5.80 32.40
CA VAL A 104 18.81 5.84 30.95
C VAL A 104 17.75 6.88 30.63
N ASP A 105 18.13 7.89 29.85
CA ASP A 105 17.25 8.97 29.41
C ASP A 105 16.12 8.47 28.49
N ARG A 106 15.05 9.27 28.44
CA ARG A 106 13.90 9.06 27.55
C ARG A 106 14.33 9.06 26.08
N ARG A 107 13.59 8.38 25.21
CA ARG A 107 13.92 8.31 23.76
C ARG A 107 13.55 9.57 22.96
N ASP A 108 12.84 10.51 23.58
CA ASP A 108 12.52 11.82 23.01
C ASP A 108 13.45 12.90 23.59
N PRO A 109 13.35 14.17 23.16
CA PRO A 109 14.19 15.25 23.67
C PRO A 109 13.91 15.70 25.12
N ALA A 110 13.00 15.06 25.87
CA ALA A 110 12.71 15.43 27.27
C ALA A 110 13.71 14.80 28.26
N THR A 111 14.98 15.18 28.08
CA THR A 111 16.16 14.66 28.77
C THR A 111 16.47 15.35 30.10
N VAL A 112 17.16 14.63 30.99
CA VAL A 112 17.74 15.17 32.23
C VAL A 112 19.16 15.68 31.95
N ASP A 113 19.51 16.84 32.50
CA ASP A 113 20.85 17.44 32.35
C ASP A 113 21.71 17.17 33.59
N SER A 114 21.17 17.35 34.80
CA SER A 114 21.81 16.92 36.04
C SER A 114 20.79 16.54 37.11
N ALA A 115 21.24 15.75 38.09
CA ALA A 115 20.47 15.37 39.26
C ALA A 115 21.34 15.28 40.52
N GLU A 116 20.70 15.27 41.68
CA GLU A 116 21.31 14.95 42.97
C GLU A 116 20.76 13.61 43.51
N LEU A 117 21.66 12.73 43.93
CA LEU A 117 21.34 11.53 44.71
C LEU A 117 21.50 11.87 46.20
N ILE A 118 20.39 11.82 46.94
CA ILE A 118 20.35 12.12 48.38
C ILE A 118 20.17 10.81 49.14
N PHE A 119 21.15 10.45 49.96
CA PHE A 119 21.17 9.20 50.72
C PHE A 119 20.69 9.44 52.15
N SER A 120 19.84 8.58 52.72
CA SER A 120 19.41 8.67 54.12
C SER A 120 19.01 7.32 54.72
N ASP A 121 18.96 7.25 56.05
CA ASP A 121 18.33 6.14 56.79
C ASP A 121 16.90 6.49 57.26
N GLY A 122 16.44 7.73 57.01
CA GLY A 122 15.05 8.17 57.19
C GLY A 122 14.33 8.34 55.84
N PRO A 123 13.06 7.92 55.71
CA PRO A 123 12.29 8.04 54.46
C PRO A 123 11.85 9.49 54.15
N ASP A 124 12.08 10.44 55.07
CA ASP A 124 11.78 11.87 54.90
C ASP A 124 12.95 12.66 54.29
N PHE A 125 14.14 12.06 54.21
CA PHE A 125 15.41 12.69 53.79
C PHE A 125 15.78 13.95 54.60
N GLY A 126 15.19 14.16 55.78
CA GLY A 126 15.40 15.37 56.59
C GLY A 126 16.82 15.50 57.15
N HIS A 127 17.51 14.37 57.28
CA HIS A 127 18.92 14.28 57.66
C HIS A 127 19.64 13.38 56.63
N PRO A 128 20.22 13.95 55.56
CA PRO A 128 20.94 13.18 54.56
C PRO A 128 22.31 12.71 55.11
N ILE A 129 22.65 11.45 54.83
CA ILE A 129 23.95 10.83 55.12
C ILE A 129 25.01 11.38 54.15
N ALA A 130 24.64 11.47 52.88
CA ALA A 130 25.47 12.00 51.81
C ALA A 130 24.58 12.56 50.68
N LYS A 131 25.19 13.39 49.84
CA LYS A 131 24.63 13.90 48.58
C LYS A 131 25.69 13.71 47.50
N VAL A 132 25.26 13.25 46.32
CA VAL A 132 26.14 13.06 45.15
C VAL A 132 25.48 13.73 43.96
N GLU A 133 26.16 14.69 43.35
CA GLU A 133 25.75 15.29 42.08
C GLU A 133 26.05 14.32 40.93
N VAL A 134 25.15 14.28 39.96
CA VAL A 134 25.20 13.41 38.78
C VAL A 134 24.94 14.27 37.55
N ASP A 135 25.97 14.46 36.73
CA ASP A 135 25.81 15.00 35.38
C ASP A 135 25.25 13.89 34.49
N HIS A 136 24.12 14.16 33.81
CA HIS A 136 23.45 13.20 32.94
C HIS A 136 23.92 13.34 31.49
N ALA A 137 23.74 12.28 30.71
CA ALA A 137 24.11 12.23 29.30
C ALA A 137 23.33 13.23 28.40
N ASN A 138 22.24 13.81 28.92
CA ASN A 138 21.41 14.86 28.29
C ASN A 138 21.13 14.65 26.79
N THR A 139 20.87 13.40 26.41
CA THR A 139 20.68 12.99 25.00
C THR A 139 19.58 11.93 24.91
N PRO A 140 18.75 11.92 23.84
CA PRO A 140 17.66 10.96 23.70
C PRO A 140 18.15 9.51 23.72
N GLY A 141 17.72 8.74 24.72
CA GLY A 141 18.16 7.36 24.97
C GLY A 141 19.59 7.23 25.53
N GLY A 142 20.22 8.34 25.91
CA GLY A 142 21.54 8.38 26.52
C GLY A 142 21.60 7.56 27.82
N THR A 143 22.77 7.03 28.15
CA THR A 143 22.99 6.28 29.40
C THR A 143 24.00 7.01 30.25
N THR A 144 23.56 7.45 31.41
CA THR A 144 24.36 8.07 32.46
C THR A 144 24.87 6.98 33.40
N PHE A 145 26.16 6.97 33.71
CA PHE A 145 26.72 6.17 34.80
C PHE A 145 27.56 7.05 35.72
N ALA A 146 27.17 7.15 36.97
CA ALA A 146 27.89 7.89 38.01
C ALA A 146 28.43 6.91 39.05
N GLN A 147 29.72 7.01 39.33
CA GLN A 147 30.39 6.28 40.41
C GLN A 147 30.82 7.26 41.49
N PHE A 148 30.74 6.83 42.75
CA PHE A 148 31.04 7.65 43.92
C PHE A 148 31.56 6.78 45.07
N ASP A 149 32.14 7.42 46.09
CA ASP A 149 32.58 6.73 47.30
C ASP A 149 31.40 5.96 47.94
N PRO A 150 31.57 4.69 48.37
CA PRO A 150 30.46 3.87 48.84
C PRO A 150 29.69 4.47 50.03
N VAL A 151 28.45 4.89 49.78
CA VAL A 151 27.52 5.37 50.80
C VAL A 151 26.64 4.22 51.28
N THR A 152 26.69 3.90 52.58
CA THR A 152 25.73 2.94 53.16
C THR A 152 24.47 3.68 53.59
N ALA A 153 23.34 3.37 52.97
CA ALA A 153 22.05 3.99 53.28
C ALA A 153 20.89 3.03 52.98
N ARG A 154 19.75 3.21 53.65
CA ARG A 154 18.51 2.48 53.33
C ARG A 154 17.68 3.15 52.22
N TYR A 155 17.65 4.48 52.20
CA TYR A 155 16.83 5.27 51.29
C TYR A 155 17.69 6.14 50.38
N VAL A 156 17.26 6.29 49.13
CA VAL A 156 17.88 7.21 48.16
C VAL A 156 16.80 7.99 47.45
N ARG A 157 16.92 9.32 47.40
CA ARG A 157 16.15 10.17 46.49
C ARG A 157 17.01 10.50 45.28
N TRP A 158 16.49 10.27 44.09
CA TRP A 158 16.99 10.90 42.86
C TRP A 158 16.16 12.16 42.63
N GLN A 159 16.81 13.33 42.60
CA GLN A 159 16.19 14.65 42.45
C GLN A 159 16.79 15.35 41.23
N VAL A 160 16.00 15.67 40.21
CA VAL A 160 16.49 16.41 39.04
C VAL A 160 16.88 17.83 39.44
N THR A 161 18.06 18.30 39.04
CA THR A 161 18.59 19.65 39.34
C THR A 161 18.70 20.54 38.10
N ALA A 162 18.91 19.95 36.91
CA ALA A 162 18.81 20.65 35.63
C ALA A 162 18.16 19.75 34.56
N ILE A 163 17.59 20.37 33.53
CA ILE A 163 16.83 19.69 32.46
C ILE A 163 17.29 20.13 31.07
N GLY A 164 17.08 19.26 30.09
CA GLY A 164 17.16 19.60 28.67
C GLY A 164 16.01 20.49 28.19
N PRO A 165 15.68 20.48 26.88
CA PRO A 165 14.78 21.47 26.28
C PRO A 165 13.28 21.36 26.65
N HIS A 166 12.86 20.35 27.41
CA HIS A 166 11.45 20.13 27.80
C HIS A 166 11.28 19.84 29.30
N SER A 167 10.14 20.22 29.87
CA SER A 167 9.85 20.14 31.32
C SER A 167 9.28 18.81 31.81
N THR A 168 8.91 17.89 30.93
CA THR A 168 8.29 16.58 31.22
C THR A 168 9.34 15.46 31.29
N VAL A 169 10.40 15.70 32.05
CA VAL A 169 11.57 14.81 32.15
C VAL A 169 11.29 13.54 32.96
N GLY A 170 12.17 12.55 32.85
CA GLY A 170 12.06 11.28 33.56
C GLY A 170 13.17 10.30 33.16
N GLY A 171 12.81 9.08 32.77
CA GLY A 171 13.79 8.08 32.35
C GLY A 171 13.19 6.71 32.05
N ARG A 172 13.99 5.84 31.44
CA ARG A 172 13.61 4.50 30.99
C ARG A 172 14.09 3.40 31.92
N GLU A 173 15.15 3.69 32.68
CA GLU A 173 15.76 2.76 33.61
C GLU A 173 16.58 3.51 34.67
N ILE A 174 16.48 3.09 35.93
CA ILE A 174 17.42 3.42 37.01
C ILE A 174 17.93 2.12 37.62
N ALA A 175 19.24 2.04 37.84
CA ALA A 175 19.87 0.94 38.55
C ALA A 175 20.93 1.46 39.52
N PHE A 176 21.09 0.79 40.67
CA PHE A 176 22.08 1.11 41.68
C PHE A 176 23.08 -0.03 41.81
N PHE A 177 24.33 0.29 42.17
CA PHE A 177 25.44 -0.66 42.15
C PHE A 177 26.20 -0.61 43.48
N GLN A 178 26.65 -1.77 43.94
CA GLN A 178 27.59 -1.91 45.04
C GLN A 178 28.97 -2.33 44.50
N VAL A 179 30.04 -1.82 45.10
CA VAL A 179 31.40 -2.31 44.85
C VAL A 179 31.59 -3.66 45.57
N ALA A 180 31.96 -4.69 44.82
CA ALA A 180 32.43 -5.96 45.36
C ALA A 180 33.93 -5.88 45.72
N PRO A 181 34.47 -6.84 46.50
CA PRO A 181 35.90 -6.91 46.79
C PRO A 181 36.73 -6.90 45.50
N PRO A 182 37.80 -6.09 45.40
CA PRO A 182 38.55 -5.95 44.15
C PRO A 182 39.21 -7.26 43.69
N GLU A 183 39.07 -7.54 42.40
CA GLU A 183 39.59 -8.70 41.69
C GLU A 183 40.95 -8.38 41.05
N LEU A 184 41.76 -9.40 40.75
CA LEU A 184 43.09 -9.24 40.13
C LEU A 184 43.06 -9.27 38.59
N SER A 185 41.87 -9.40 38.01
CA SER A 185 41.61 -9.57 36.58
C SER A 185 40.12 -9.27 36.34
N PRO A 186 39.73 -8.48 35.32
CA PRO A 186 38.34 -8.11 35.09
C PRO A 186 37.51 -9.19 34.37
N GLU A 187 37.47 -10.40 34.94
CA GLU A 187 36.89 -11.63 34.35
C GLU A 187 35.35 -11.62 34.21
N ARG A 188 34.66 -10.60 34.76
CA ARG A 188 33.22 -10.39 34.55
C ARG A 188 32.89 -9.59 33.28
N THR A 189 33.91 -9.16 32.54
CA THR A 189 33.73 -8.48 31.26
C THR A 189 33.09 -9.44 30.26
N THR A 190 32.01 -9.03 29.60
CA THR A 190 31.37 -9.83 28.55
C THR A 190 31.55 -9.20 27.18
N LEU A 191 31.58 -10.03 26.14
CA LEU A 191 31.93 -9.63 24.79
C LEU A 191 31.01 -10.30 23.77
N GLU A 192 30.26 -9.49 23.03
CA GLU A 192 29.42 -9.91 21.91
C GLU A 192 30.12 -9.52 20.59
N VAL A 193 30.18 -10.43 19.63
CA VAL A 193 30.74 -10.16 18.29
C VAL A 193 29.68 -10.39 17.24
N ALA A 194 29.59 -9.46 16.28
CA ALA A 194 28.85 -9.65 15.05
C ALA A 194 29.74 -9.30 13.84
N ALA A 195 29.75 -10.13 12.81
CA ALA A 195 30.15 -9.70 11.48
C ALA A 195 28.95 -8.98 10.84
N LEU A 196 29.16 -7.78 10.29
CA LEU A 196 28.09 -7.11 9.54
C LEU A 196 28.01 -7.75 8.14
N PRO A 197 26.82 -7.90 7.52
CA PRO A 197 26.65 -8.47 6.18
C PRO A 197 27.03 -7.46 5.09
N ALA A 198 28.26 -6.94 5.18
CA ALA A 198 28.80 -5.89 4.35
C ALA A 198 30.27 -6.18 4.01
N LEU A 199 30.80 -5.45 3.02
CA LEU A 199 32.21 -5.41 2.68
C LEU A 199 32.65 -3.95 2.60
N MET A 200 33.77 -3.61 3.23
CA MET A 200 34.43 -2.31 3.10
C MET A 200 35.65 -2.43 2.18
N LYS A 201 36.14 -1.28 1.67
CA LYS A 201 37.36 -1.22 0.86
C LYS A 201 38.46 -0.47 1.63
N GLU A 202 39.55 -1.16 1.93
CA GLU A 202 40.72 -0.64 2.65
C GLU A 202 41.98 -1.09 1.89
N ASP A 203 42.87 -0.17 1.54
CA ASP A 203 44.10 -0.44 0.74
C ASP A 203 43.87 -1.32 -0.51
N ASP A 204 42.85 -0.97 -1.30
CA ASP A 204 42.36 -1.71 -2.47
C ASP A 204 41.90 -3.17 -2.20
N LYS A 205 41.81 -3.59 -0.94
CA LYS A 205 41.35 -4.92 -0.53
C LYS A 205 39.95 -4.87 0.08
N LEU A 206 39.20 -5.95 -0.11
CA LEU A 206 37.89 -6.12 0.53
C LEU A 206 38.07 -6.63 1.96
N ARG A 207 37.37 -5.99 2.88
CA ARG A 207 37.36 -6.33 4.31
C ARG A 207 35.94 -6.61 4.79
N LEU A 208 35.79 -7.57 5.68
CA LEU A 208 34.58 -7.88 6.43
C LEU A 208 34.60 -7.08 7.75
N PRO A 209 33.74 -6.06 7.94
CA PRO A 209 33.65 -5.33 9.19
C PRO A 209 33.05 -6.19 10.31
N LEU A 210 33.67 -6.11 11.48
CA LEU A 210 33.24 -6.72 12.73
C LEU A 210 32.83 -5.60 13.71
N ARG A 211 31.72 -5.81 14.39
CA ARG A 211 31.31 -5.03 15.56
C ARG A 211 31.50 -5.87 16.82
N VAL A 212 32.17 -5.31 17.80
CA VAL A 212 32.40 -5.93 19.10
C VAL A 212 31.78 -5.05 20.17
N ASN A 213 30.73 -5.54 20.83
CA ASN A 213 30.18 -4.89 22.03
C ASN A 213 30.89 -5.47 23.25
N ILE A 214 31.39 -4.60 24.12
CA ILE A 214 32.11 -4.97 25.35
C ILE A 214 31.34 -4.37 26.52
N ASP A 215 30.82 -5.22 27.40
CA ASP A 215 30.22 -4.81 28.67
C ASP A 215 31.26 -5.01 29.77
N TYR A 216 31.76 -3.90 30.32
CA TYR A 216 32.85 -3.85 31.30
C TYR A 216 32.31 -3.37 32.66
N PRO A 217 31.97 -4.28 33.60
CA PRO A 217 31.26 -3.95 34.83
C PRO A 217 32.21 -3.61 35.99
N TYR A 218 33.23 -2.79 35.73
CA TYR A 218 34.26 -2.42 36.71
C TYR A 218 34.43 -0.91 36.81
N ALA A 219 34.81 -0.44 37.99
CA ALA A 219 34.99 0.97 38.32
C ALA A 219 36.19 1.61 37.60
N GLU A 220 37.31 0.89 37.56
CA GLU A 220 38.58 1.40 37.08
C GLU A 220 38.67 1.27 35.56
N SER A 221 38.98 2.36 34.85
CA SER A 221 39.35 2.26 33.44
C SER A 221 40.72 1.60 33.27
N THR A 222 40.91 0.78 32.24
CA THR A 222 42.17 0.06 31.99
C THR A 222 42.45 -0.10 30.50
N GLU A 223 43.72 -0.29 30.14
CA GLU A 223 44.14 -0.54 28.76
C GLU A 223 43.99 -2.03 28.41
N ALA A 224 43.39 -2.31 27.26
CA ALA A 224 43.12 -3.65 26.79
C ALA A 224 43.52 -3.83 25.31
N VAL A 225 43.80 -5.08 24.94
CA VAL A 225 44.08 -5.49 23.57
C VAL A 225 42.97 -6.42 23.09
N LEU A 226 42.30 -6.02 22.03
CA LEU A 226 41.32 -6.83 21.32
C LEU A 226 42.01 -7.61 20.20
N GLU A 227 42.11 -8.93 20.36
CA GLU A 227 42.63 -9.84 19.34
C GLU A 227 41.50 -10.28 18.41
N LEU A 228 41.64 -9.95 17.13
CA LEU A 228 40.68 -10.22 16.07
C LEU A 228 41.13 -11.40 15.19
N PRO A 229 40.19 -12.04 14.46
CA PRO A 229 40.47 -13.10 13.52
C PRO A 229 41.58 -12.75 12.52
N GLY A 230 42.49 -13.70 12.28
CA GLY A 230 43.68 -13.49 11.45
C GLY A 230 44.88 -12.86 12.16
N GLY A 231 44.82 -12.70 13.50
CA GLY A 231 45.95 -12.22 14.30
C GLY A 231 46.15 -10.70 14.29
N LYS A 232 45.12 -9.94 13.87
CA LYS A 232 45.09 -8.48 14.00
C LYS A 232 44.79 -8.13 15.46
N THR A 233 45.50 -7.15 16.01
CA THR A 233 45.30 -6.66 17.38
C THR A 233 44.94 -5.19 17.37
N LYS A 234 44.01 -4.77 18.24
CA LYS A 234 43.60 -3.37 18.42
C LYS A 234 43.68 -2.99 19.89
N GLU A 235 44.46 -1.96 20.20
CA GLU A 235 44.53 -1.36 21.53
C GLU A 235 43.27 -0.51 21.77
N ILE A 236 42.67 -0.64 22.95
CA ILE A 236 41.47 0.08 23.39
C ILE A 236 41.56 0.37 24.89
N THR A 237 41.12 1.56 25.32
CA THR A 237 40.82 1.82 26.73
C THR A 237 39.42 1.27 27.04
N LEU A 238 39.28 0.51 28.13
CA LEU A 238 38.00 0.07 28.66
C LEU A 238 37.51 1.04 29.72
N HIS A 239 36.32 1.59 29.53
CA HIS A 239 35.57 2.37 30.51
C HIS A 239 34.37 1.59 31.06
N THR A 240 33.91 1.97 32.25
CA THR A 240 32.74 1.37 32.92
C THR A 240 31.49 1.38 32.05
N GLY A 241 30.85 0.22 31.90
CA GLY A 241 29.61 0.06 31.12
C GLY A 241 29.83 -0.56 29.74
N ARG A 242 28.89 -0.29 28.82
CA ARG A 242 28.87 -0.88 27.47
C ARG A 242 29.58 0.01 26.46
N GLN A 243 30.49 -0.57 25.71
CA GLN A 243 31.28 0.09 24.68
C GLN A 243 31.16 -0.68 23.37
N THR A 244 31.31 -0.01 22.23
CA THR A 244 31.26 -0.63 20.90
C THR A 244 32.55 -0.33 20.14
N VAL A 245 33.25 -1.36 19.71
CA VAL A 245 34.46 -1.28 18.88
C VAL A 245 34.14 -1.85 17.50
N GLU A 246 34.23 -1.01 16.46
CA GLU A 246 34.21 -1.47 15.07
C GLU A 246 35.65 -1.62 14.56
N ASP A 247 35.91 -2.68 13.80
CA ASP A 247 37.15 -2.92 13.03
C ASP A 247 36.83 -3.87 11.86
N ALA A 248 37.82 -4.31 11.07
CA ALA A 248 37.60 -5.22 9.95
C ALA A 248 38.73 -6.23 9.72
N VAL A 249 38.33 -7.42 9.25
CA VAL A 249 39.19 -8.57 8.90
C VAL A 249 39.18 -8.79 7.37
N PRO A 250 40.08 -9.59 6.77
CA PRO A 250 40.01 -9.92 5.34
C PRO A 250 38.66 -10.55 4.96
N ALA A 251 38.13 -10.22 3.77
CA ALA A 251 36.89 -10.83 3.28
C ALA A 251 37.04 -12.36 3.09
N MET A 252 36.04 -13.12 3.54
CA MET A 252 36.07 -14.58 3.55
C MET A 252 35.73 -15.21 2.19
N LYS A 253 36.18 -16.46 2.01
CA LYS A 253 35.90 -17.29 0.81
C LYS A 253 35.10 -18.56 1.10
N ALA A 254 34.96 -18.91 2.38
CA ALA A 254 34.17 -20.03 2.88
C ALA A 254 33.77 -19.69 4.32
N GLU A 255 32.72 -20.34 4.82
CA GLU A 255 32.31 -20.24 6.23
C GLU A 255 33.43 -20.70 7.17
N THR A 256 33.66 -19.95 8.24
CA THR A 256 34.64 -20.29 9.29
C THR A 256 34.27 -19.61 10.60
N GLN A 257 34.17 -20.40 11.67
CA GLN A 257 34.03 -19.89 13.02
C GLN A 257 35.37 -19.34 13.52
N ALA A 258 35.36 -18.14 14.12
CA ALA A 258 36.56 -17.51 14.69
C ALA A 258 36.29 -16.91 16.07
N ALA A 259 37.34 -16.87 16.91
CA ALA A 259 37.30 -16.22 18.21
C ALA A 259 37.78 -14.76 18.13
N VAL A 260 37.14 -13.90 18.92
CA VAL A 260 37.67 -12.58 19.32
C VAL A 260 38.00 -12.66 20.80
N VAL A 261 39.20 -12.26 21.19
CA VAL A 261 39.67 -12.36 22.58
C VAL A 261 40.05 -10.97 23.08
N LEU A 262 39.45 -10.55 24.18
CA LEU A 262 39.83 -9.32 24.89
C LEU A 262 40.86 -9.66 25.97
N LYS A 263 41.99 -8.95 25.98
CA LYS A 263 43.06 -9.13 26.95
C LYS A 263 43.34 -7.87 27.74
N VAL A 264 43.46 -7.99 29.06
CA VAL A 264 43.97 -6.93 29.95
C VAL A 264 45.28 -7.43 30.57
N ALA A 265 46.30 -6.57 30.61
CA ALA A 265 47.66 -6.95 31.02
C ALA A 265 48.19 -8.25 30.35
N GLY A 266 47.82 -8.49 29.09
CA GLY A 266 48.19 -9.68 28.31
C GLY A 266 47.44 -10.98 28.66
N ARG A 267 46.51 -10.98 29.62
CA ARG A 267 45.69 -12.14 29.99
C ARG A 267 44.29 -12.04 29.36
N PRO A 268 43.71 -13.13 28.82
CA PRO A 268 42.34 -13.12 28.32
C PRO A 268 41.34 -12.91 29.46
N VAL A 269 40.45 -11.93 29.31
CA VAL A 269 39.41 -11.58 30.30
C VAL A 269 38.00 -11.79 29.77
N ALA A 270 37.82 -11.75 28.44
CA ALA A 270 36.58 -12.10 27.76
C ALA A 270 36.89 -12.73 26.39
N GLN A 271 36.01 -13.61 25.92
CA GLN A 271 36.07 -14.17 24.57
C GLN A 271 34.66 -14.22 23.99
N GLY A 272 34.54 -13.81 22.73
CA GLY A 272 33.36 -14.01 21.90
C GLY A 272 33.70 -14.86 20.67
N THR A 273 32.68 -15.43 20.05
CA THR A 273 32.81 -16.25 18.85
C THR A 273 31.94 -15.65 17.75
N VAL A 274 32.43 -15.65 16.51
CA VAL A 274 31.72 -15.11 15.34
C VAL A 274 31.85 -16.06 14.17
N GLU A 275 30.74 -16.26 13.44
CA GLU A 275 30.74 -16.94 12.15
C GLU A 275 31.15 -15.94 11.06
N LEU A 276 32.14 -16.32 10.25
CA LEU A 276 32.69 -15.48 9.19
C LEU A 276 32.49 -16.17 7.83
N GLY A 277 31.60 -15.61 7.01
CA GLY A 277 31.22 -16.16 5.71
C GLY A 277 31.46 -15.22 4.52
N PRO A 278 31.37 -15.72 3.27
CA PRO A 278 31.38 -14.88 2.07
C PRO A 278 30.16 -13.96 2.04
N VAL A 279 30.39 -12.65 2.07
CA VAL A 279 29.31 -11.66 1.98
C VAL A 279 28.83 -11.50 0.53
N ARG A 280 27.51 -11.59 0.37
CA ARG A 280 26.81 -11.39 -0.91
C ARG A 280 26.93 -9.95 -1.43
N ARG A 281 27.11 -9.80 -2.74
CA ARG A 281 27.43 -8.53 -3.41
C ARG A 281 26.20 -7.74 -3.86
N TRP A 282 25.30 -7.51 -2.91
CA TRP A 282 24.04 -6.82 -3.08
C TRP A 282 24.15 -5.40 -3.69
N VAL A 283 23.14 -5.01 -4.47
CA VAL A 283 22.88 -3.62 -4.86
C VAL A 283 21.43 -3.25 -4.51
N VAL A 284 21.27 -2.23 -3.69
CA VAL A 284 19.98 -1.66 -3.27
C VAL A 284 19.66 -0.46 -4.17
N TYR A 285 18.53 -0.50 -4.85
CA TYR A 285 18.11 0.54 -5.79
C TYR A 285 16.96 1.35 -5.21
N PHE A 286 17.18 2.64 -4.97
CA PHE A 286 16.12 3.57 -4.58
C PHE A 286 15.40 4.09 -5.82
N LEU A 287 14.07 4.12 -5.76
CA LEU A 287 13.18 4.77 -6.71
C LEU A 287 12.53 5.99 -6.05
N PRO A 288 13.15 7.18 -6.12
CA PRO A 288 12.55 8.41 -5.62
C PRO A 288 11.32 8.80 -6.44
N HIS A 289 10.23 9.06 -5.76
CA HIS A 289 8.95 9.48 -6.31
C HIS A 289 8.11 10.14 -5.22
N SER A 290 7.11 10.93 -5.62
CA SER A 290 5.94 11.17 -4.78
C SER A 290 4.97 10.05 -5.07
N HIS A 291 4.44 9.40 -4.03
CA HIS A 291 3.15 8.76 -4.20
C HIS A 291 2.11 9.87 -4.44
N VAL A 292 1.31 9.76 -5.49
CA VAL A 292 0.34 10.77 -5.90
C VAL A 292 -1.08 10.30 -5.58
N ASP A 293 -1.63 10.90 -4.53
CA ASP A 293 -3.05 10.87 -4.21
C ASP A 293 -3.74 12.04 -4.89
N ILE A 294 -4.68 11.81 -5.81
CA ILE A 294 -5.48 12.89 -6.44
C ILE A 294 -6.63 13.31 -5.48
N GLY A 295 -6.23 13.76 -4.29
CA GLY A 295 -7.11 14.09 -3.17
C GLY A 295 -6.51 13.64 -1.84
N TYR A 296 -7.33 12.93 -1.06
CA TYR A 296 -7.04 12.27 0.21
C TYR A 296 -6.47 13.18 1.31
N THR A 297 -5.18 13.51 1.26
CA THR A 297 -4.47 14.39 2.22
C THR A 297 -4.66 15.88 1.94
N HIS A 298 -4.93 16.27 0.69
CA HIS A 298 -5.09 17.66 0.27
C HIS A 298 -6.21 17.81 -0.78
N VAL A 299 -6.62 19.04 -1.10
CA VAL A 299 -7.58 19.26 -2.20
C VAL A 299 -6.86 19.09 -3.54
N GLN A 300 -7.51 18.46 -4.52
CA GLN A 300 -6.92 18.08 -5.81
C GLN A 300 -6.14 19.21 -6.51
N THR A 301 -6.66 20.44 -6.49
CA THR A 301 -6.00 21.61 -7.09
C THR A 301 -4.72 22.03 -6.36
N GLU A 302 -4.61 21.75 -5.07
CA GLU A 302 -3.39 21.96 -4.28
C GLU A 302 -2.37 20.85 -4.55
N VAL A 303 -2.82 19.59 -4.63
CA VAL A 303 -1.98 18.46 -5.03
C VAL A 303 -1.31 18.74 -6.36
N GLU A 304 -2.07 19.18 -7.37
CA GLU A 304 -1.56 19.48 -8.70
C GLU A 304 -0.39 20.50 -8.65
N GLN A 305 -0.57 21.59 -7.90
CA GLN A 305 0.46 22.64 -7.73
C GLN A 305 1.69 22.14 -6.96
N ARG A 306 1.50 21.29 -5.94
CA ARG A 306 2.61 20.66 -5.20
C ARG A 306 3.42 19.76 -6.11
N GLN A 307 2.76 18.91 -6.90
CA GLN A 307 3.46 18.02 -7.85
C GLN A 307 4.25 18.80 -8.90
N TRP A 308 3.72 19.92 -9.43
CA TRP A 308 4.50 20.81 -10.29
C TRP A 308 5.77 21.35 -9.60
N GLY A 309 5.67 21.76 -8.33
CA GLY A 309 6.82 22.16 -7.51
C GLY A 309 7.83 21.03 -7.31
N HIS A 310 7.38 19.79 -7.11
CA HIS A 310 8.23 18.61 -6.97
C HIS A 310 9.01 18.31 -8.26
N LEU A 311 8.40 18.46 -9.44
CA LEU A 311 9.11 18.30 -10.72
C LEU A 311 10.26 19.31 -10.84
N GLU A 312 10.04 20.57 -10.45
CA GLU A 312 11.05 21.63 -10.50
C GLU A 312 12.17 21.41 -9.46
N GLN A 313 11.81 21.05 -8.23
CA GLN A 313 12.76 20.74 -7.16
C GLN A 313 13.63 19.52 -7.51
N ALA A 314 13.04 18.46 -8.09
CA ALA A 314 13.77 17.29 -8.55
C ALA A 314 14.84 17.63 -9.60
N ILE A 315 14.51 18.52 -10.56
CA ILE A 315 15.45 19.01 -11.56
C ILE A 315 16.58 19.82 -10.89
N GLU A 316 16.30 20.61 -9.86
CA GLU A 316 17.31 21.35 -9.11
C GLU A 316 18.28 20.41 -8.36
N ILE A 317 17.77 19.39 -7.66
CA ILE A 317 18.61 18.41 -6.95
C ILE A 317 19.45 17.59 -7.95
N ALA A 318 18.88 17.18 -9.08
CA ALA A 318 19.60 16.48 -10.15
C ALA A 318 20.70 17.32 -10.80
N ARG A 319 20.56 18.66 -10.82
CA ARG A 319 21.63 19.60 -11.24
C ARG A 319 22.73 19.71 -10.17
N LYS A 320 22.36 19.89 -8.89
CA LYS A 320 23.32 19.99 -7.76
C LYS A 320 24.18 18.74 -7.58
N THR A 321 23.65 17.57 -7.96
CA THR A 321 24.31 16.26 -7.82
C THR A 321 24.92 15.74 -9.12
N ALA A 322 25.01 16.57 -10.17
CA ALA A 322 25.48 16.15 -11.48
C ALA A 322 26.93 15.60 -11.48
N ASP A 323 27.78 16.06 -10.55
CA ASP A 323 29.18 15.64 -10.41
C ASP A 323 29.39 14.51 -9.37
N TYR A 324 28.31 13.99 -8.76
CA TYR A 324 28.41 12.91 -7.77
C TYR A 324 28.80 11.56 -8.44
N PRO A 325 29.29 10.57 -7.69
CA PRO A 325 29.46 9.21 -8.20
C PRO A 325 28.16 8.67 -8.81
N THR A 326 28.23 7.86 -9.88
CA THR A 326 27.06 7.50 -10.72
C THR A 326 25.83 7.01 -9.94
N GLY A 327 26.01 6.21 -8.88
CA GLY A 327 24.89 5.72 -8.06
C GLY A 327 24.28 6.76 -7.10
N ALA A 328 24.97 7.86 -6.83
CA ALA A 328 24.55 8.93 -5.92
C ALA A 328 24.00 10.17 -6.66
N LYS A 329 23.98 10.19 -7.99
CA LYS A 329 23.32 11.27 -8.76
C LYS A 329 21.82 11.17 -8.58
N PHE A 330 21.16 12.26 -8.21
CA PHE A 330 19.72 12.23 -7.99
C PHE A 330 18.96 11.97 -9.29
N LYS A 331 17.91 11.15 -9.18
CA LYS A 331 16.94 10.87 -10.24
C LYS A 331 15.54 10.82 -9.64
N TRP A 332 14.54 11.17 -10.44
CA TRP A 332 13.14 11.24 -10.03
C TRP A 332 12.23 10.43 -10.96
N ASN A 333 11.19 9.83 -10.40
CA ASN A 333 10.15 9.15 -11.15
C ASN A 333 8.84 9.91 -10.93
N ALA A 334 8.24 10.39 -12.02
CA ALA A 334 6.86 10.86 -11.99
C ALA A 334 5.96 9.63 -12.07
N GLU A 335 5.42 9.22 -10.91
CA GLU A 335 4.59 8.01 -10.75
C GLU A 335 3.41 7.97 -11.72
N VAL A 336 2.73 9.11 -11.87
CA VAL A 336 1.55 9.26 -12.74
C VAL A 336 1.69 10.46 -13.67
N LEU A 337 1.09 10.38 -14.86
CA LEU A 337 1.16 11.43 -15.88
C LEU A 337 0.17 12.58 -15.69
N TRP A 338 -0.85 12.46 -14.83
CA TRP A 338 -1.85 13.52 -14.61
C TRP A 338 -1.23 14.90 -14.32
N ALA A 339 -0.30 14.95 -13.36
CA ALA A 339 0.39 16.20 -13.00
C ALA A 339 1.38 16.65 -14.08
N VAL A 340 1.95 15.73 -14.86
CA VAL A 340 2.86 16.03 -15.97
C VAL A 340 2.10 16.65 -17.16
N ASP A 341 0.92 16.09 -17.49
CA ASP A 341 0.03 16.58 -18.53
C ASP A 341 -0.41 18.02 -18.25
N SER A 342 -0.82 18.32 -17.01
CA SER A 342 -1.17 19.69 -16.63
C SER A 342 0.04 20.61 -16.49
N TYR A 343 1.19 20.12 -16.00
CA TYR A 343 2.43 20.89 -15.95
C TYR A 343 2.86 21.37 -17.33
N LEU A 344 2.91 20.48 -18.32
CA LEU A 344 3.34 20.82 -19.69
C LEU A 344 2.41 21.84 -20.35
N LYS A 345 1.12 21.84 -20.00
CA LYS A 345 0.13 22.84 -20.47
C LYS A 345 0.33 24.21 -19.81
N GLN A 346 0.67 24.26 -18.52
CA GLN A 346 0.72 25.50 -17.73
C GLN A 346 2.12 26.13 -17.61
N ALA A 347 3.18 25.33 -17.79
CA ALA A 347 4.57 25.79 -17.69
C ALA A 347 4.93 26.81 -18.79
N THR A 348 5.82 27.73 -18.45
CA THR A 348 6.49 28.59 -19.45
C THR A 348 7.36 27.76 -20.38
N ASP A 349 7.65 28.26 -21.58
CA ASP A 349 8.46 27.51 -22.57
C ASP A 349 9.85 27.12 -22.02
N GLU A 350 10.47 28.00 -21.23
CA GLU A 350 11.74 27.71 -20.53
C GLU A 350 11.61 26.54 -19.55
N LYS A 351 10.57 26.53 -18.72
CA LYS A 351 10.29 25.46 -17.76
C LYS A 351 9.95 24.15 -18.47
N ARG A 352 9.16 24.22 -19.55
CA ARG A 352 8.80 23.07 -20.39
C ARG A 352 10.04 22.41 -20.99
N GLU A 353 10.93 23.17 -21.62
CA GLU A 353 12.16 22.60 -22.19
C GLU A 353 13.16 22.13 -21.12
N ALA A 354 13.25 22.81 -19.97
CA ALA A 354 14.08 22.35 -18.85
C ALA A 354 13.62 20.98 -18.31
N PHE A 355 12.31 20.76 -18.23
CA PHE A 355 11.71 19.46 -17.88
C PHE A 355 11.98 18.40 -18.96
N LEU A 356 11.74 18.71 -20.24
CA LEU A 356 11.95 17.78 -21.34
C LEU A 356 13.44 17.39 -21.50
N ASP A 357 14.37 18.31 -21.26
CA ASP A 357 15.81 18.02 -21.24
C ASP A 357 16.20 17.11 -20.06
N ALA A 358 15.65 17.34 -18.86
CA ALA A 358 15.86 16.46 -17.71
C ALA A 358 15.37 15.01 -17.96
N VAL A 359 14.24 14.85 -18.64
CA VAL A 359 13.74 13.52 -19.07
C VAL A 359 14.66 12.91 -20.12
N ARG A 360 15.06 13.67 -21.16
CA ARG A 360 15.98 13.20 -22.22
C ARG A 360 17.35 12.77 -21.67
N ARG A 361 17.83 13.40 -20.58
CA ARG A 361 19.08 13.07 -19.88
C ARG A 361 18.96 11.90 -18.89
N GLY A 362 17.76 11.35 -18.67
CA GLY A 362 17.54 10.31 -17.66
C GLY A 362 17.73 10.79 -16.22
N GLN A 363 17.59 12.10 -15.97
CA GLN A 363 17.48 12.66 -14.62
C GLN A 363 16.05 12.53 -14.08
N MET A 364 15.08 12.42 -14.98
CA MET A 364 13.69 12.16 -14.65
C MET A 364 13.14 11.06 -15.57
N HIS A 365 12.30 10.18 -15.02
CA HIS A 365 11.50 9.23 -15.79
C HIS A 365 10.02 9.54 -15.61
N LEU A 366 9.25 9.26 -16.65
CA LEU A 366 7.81 9.38 -16.66
C LEU A 366 7.28 7.96 -16.74
N ASP A 367 6.55 7.53 -15.72
CA ASP A 367 5.89 6.23 -15.73
C ASP A 367 4.51 6.36 -16.42
N ALA A 368 4.09 5.32 -17.14
CA ALA A 368 3.14 5.47 -18.24
C ALA A 368 1.66 5.69 -17.89
N LEU A 369 1.24 5.45 -16.65
CA LEU A 369 -0.17 5.51 -16.24
C LEU A 369 -0.62 6.95 -15.99
N TYR A 370 -1.86 7.29 -16.33
CA TYR A 370 -2.40 8.63 -16.11
C TYR A 370 -2.65 8.94 -14.62
N GLY A 371 -3.14 7.94 -13.88
CA GLY A 371 -3.37 7.97 -12.43
C GLY A 371 -3.07 6.61 -11.80
N ASN A 372 -3.16 6.53 -10.46
CA ASN A 372 -3.12 5.27 -9.72
C ASN A 372 -4.54 4.66 -9.79
N GLU A 373 -4.74 3.72 -10.72
CA GLU A 373 -6.07 3.37 -11.23
C GLU A 373 -6.69 2.11 -10.60
N LEU A 374 -8.00 2.15 -10.28
CA LEU A 374 -8.77 0.95 -9.92
C LEU A 374 -9.22 0.20 -11.17
N SER A 375 -8.26 -0.54 -11.74
CA SER A 375 -8.27 -1.06 -13.11
C SER A 375 -9.40 -2.01 -13.54
N ALA A 376 -10.29 -2.46 -12.64
CA ALA A 376 -11.48 -3.24 -12.99
C ALA A 376 -12.78 -2.44 -12.96
N LEU A 377 -12.79 -1.19 -12.47
CA LEU A 377 -13.89 -0.26 -12.72
C LEU A 377 -13.87 0.20 -14.19
N CYS A 378 -12.68 0.54 -14.68
CA CYS A 378 -12.43 1.01 -16.05
C CYS A 378 -13.09 0.14 -17.13
N ARG A 379 -13.82 0.73 -18.08
CA ARG A 379 -14.23 0.01 -19.30
C ARG A 379 -13.02 -0.47 -20.11
N PRO A 380 -13.14 -1.51 -20.97
CA PRO A 380 -11.99 -2.01 -21.73
C PRO A 380 -11.28 -0.94 -22.57
N GLU A 381 -12.02 0.01 -23.12
CA GLU A 381 -11.47 1.14 -23.86
C GLU A 381 -10.74 2.15 -22.96
N GLU A 382 -11.15 2.35 -21.71
CA GLU A 382 -10.50 3.27 -20.76
C GLU A 382 -9.07 2.87 -20.42
N LEU A 383 -8.78 1.56 -20.36
CA LEU A 383 -7.41 1.10 -20.14
C LEU A 383 -6.44 1.64 -21.20
N PHE A 384 -6.88 1.83 -22.45
CA PHE A 384 -6.05 2.47 -23.47
C PHE A 384 -5.87 3.98 -23.20
N TRP A 385 -6.90 4.66 -22.69
CA TRP A 385 -6.82 6.07 -22.31
C TRP A 385 -5.93 6.31 -21.09
N LEU A 386 -5.89 5.36 -20.15
CA LEU A 386 -4.96 5.35 -19.01
C LEU A 386 -3.48 5.44 -19.43
N VAL A 387 -3.13 4.95 -20.63
CA VAL A 387 -1.76 5.03 -21.19
C VAL A 387 -1.62 6.00 -22.38
N GLU A 388 -2.71 6.61 -22.85
CA GLU A 388 -2.69 7.47 -24.04
C GLU A 388 -1.90 8.76 -23.83
N CYS A 389 -1.88 9.33 -22.62
CA CYS A 389 -1.00 10.47 -22.32
C CYS A 389 0.48 10.11 -22.59
N GLY A 390 0.93 8.94 -22.12
CA GLY A 390 2.29 8.46 -22.39
C GLY A 390 2.55 8.25 -23.88
N ARG A 391 1.56 7.72 -24.62
CA ARG A 391 1.63 7.57 -26.09
C ARG A 391 1.79 8.93 -26.79
N ARG A 392 0.98 9.94 -26.44
CA ARG A 392 1.07 11.32 -26.94
C ARG A 392 2.43 11.93 -26.65
N LEU A 393 2.91 11.85 -25.40
CA LEU A 393 4.19 12.44 -24.99
C LEU A 393 5.40 11.84 -25.72
N ARG A 394 5.43 10.50 -25.90
CA ARG A 394 6.48 9.85 -26.72
C ARG A 394 6.45 10.34 -28.16
N SER A 395 5.26 10.39 -28.78
CA SER A 395 5.12 10.80 -30.19
C SER A 395 5.44 12.28 -30.41
N GLN A 396 5.11 13.15 -29.45
CA GLN A 396 5.27 14.60 -29.58
C GLN A 396 6.71 15.05 -29.28
N TYR A 397 7.37 14.44 -28.30
CA TYR A 397 8.65 14.92 -27.76
C TYR A 397 9.84 13.95 -27.92
N GLY A 398 9.61 12.75 -28.48
CA GLY A 398 10.65 11.74 -28.72
C GLY A 398 11.17 11.06 -27.44
N LEU A 399 10.34 10.97 -26.41
CA LEU A 399 10.72 10.46 -25.09
C LEU A 399 10.69 8.92 -25.01
N THR A 400 11.42 8.35 -24.05
CA THR A 400 11.30 6.94 -23.67
C THR A 400 10.41 6.83 -22.43
N ILE A 401 9.21 6.25 -22.62
CA ILE A 401 8.22 5.96 -21.57
C ILE A 401 7.86 4.48 -21.77
N ASP A 402 8.63 3.58 -21.16
CA ASP A 402 8.53 2.13 -21.35
C ASP A 402 8.31 1.35 -20.05
N ALA A 403 8.18 2.05 -18.92
CA ALA A 403 7.74 1.51 -17.65
C ALA A 403 6.44 2.19 -17.17
N ALA A 404 5.76 1.51 -16.26
CA ALA A 404 4.69 2.02 -15.43
C ALA A 404 5.06 1.83 -13.96
N MET A 405 4.54 2.72 -13.13
CA MET A 405 4.67 2.72 -11.68
C MET A 405 3.27 2.89 -11.11
N ILE A 406 2.96 2.12 -10.07
CA ILE A 406 1.74 2.30 -9.27
C ILE A 406 2.10 2.14 -7.80
N SER A 407 1.42 2.89 -6.95
CA SER A 407 1.48 2.77 -5.49
C SER A 407 0.10 2.46 -4.91
N ASP A 408 0.12 2.04 -3.66
CA ASP A 408 -1.00 1.89 -2.74
C ASP A 408 -2.02 0.81 -3.13
N VAL A 409 -2.58 0.90 -4.34
CA VAL A 409 -3.54 -0.05 -4.93
C VAL A 409 -3.03 -1.50 -4.92
N PRO A 410 -3.72 -2.43 -4.23
CA PRO A 410 -3.44 -3.86 -4.25
C PRO A 410 -4.31 -4.61 -5.29
N GLY A 411 -3.65 -5.09 -6.35
CA GLY A 411 -4.25 -5.92 -7.39
C GLY A 411 -4.73 -5.14 -8.62
N TYR A 412 -4.70 -5.80 -9.79
CA TYR A 412 -4.97 -5.21 -11.10
C TYR A 412 -5.61 -6.22 -12.08
N THR A 413 -6.32 -5.74 -13.09
CA THR A 413 -6.98 -6.59 -14.08
C THR A 413 -6.04 -7.20 -15.10
N TRP A 414 -6.32 -8.44 -15.49
CA TRP A 414 -5.49 -9.20 -16.43
C TRP A 414 -5.36 -8.54 -17.81
N GLY A 415 -6.38 -7.81 -18.25
CA GLY A 415 -6.37 -7.06 -19.51
C GLY A 415 -5.48 -5.80 -19.51
N LEU A 416 -4.96 -5.37 -18.36
CA LEU A 416 -3.95 -4.31 -18.33
C LEU A 416 -2.66 -4.74 -19.04
N VAL A 417 -2.30 -6.03 -19.00
CA VAL A 417 -1.09 -6.59 -19.62
C VAL A 417 -1.02 -6.35 -21.14
N PRO A 418 -1.99 -6.77 -21.98
CA PRO A 418 -1.94 -6.51 -23.41
C PRO A 418 -2.00 -5.01 -23.73
N VAL A 419 -2.74 -4.22 -22.96
CA VAL A 419 -2.85 -2.76 -23.16
C VAL A 419 -1.50 -2.06 -22.93
N MET A 420 -0.80 -2.38 -21.83
CA MET A 420 0.56 -1.90 -21.55
C MET A 420 1.53 -2.33 -22.65
N ALA A 421 1.60 -3.63 -22.96
CA ALA A 421 2.56 -4.18 -23.90
C ALA A 421 2.38 -3.63 -25.33
N GLN A 422 1.15 -3.58 -25.84
CA GLN A 422 0.85 -3.01 -27.17
C GLN A 422 1.00 -1.48 -27.19
N SER A 423 0.94 -0.82 -26.03
CA SER A 423 1.31 0.58 -25.84
C SER A 423 2.79 0.79 -25.53
N GLY A 424 3.66 -0.21 -25.74
CA GLY A 424 5.11 -0.09 -25.60
C GLY A 424 5.61 0.02 -24.16
N VAL A 425 4.75 -0.23 -23.17
CA VAL A 425 5.11 -0.33 -21.75
C VAL A 425 5.46 -1.78 -21.46
N LYS A 426 6.71 -2.04 -21.08
CA LYS A 426 7.27 -3.38 -20.88
C LYS A 426 7.48 -3.75 -19.41
N TYR A 427 7.51 -2.76 -18.53
CA TYR A 427 7.87 -2.91 -17.13
C TYR A 427 6.79 -2.31 -16.23
N PHE A 428 6.51 -2.92 -15.09
CA PHE A 428 5.52 -2.45 -14.12
C PHE A 428 6.07 -2.57 -12.69
N SER A 429 6.42 -1.43 -12.08
CA SER A 429 6.83 -1.35 -10.67
C SER A 429 5.60 -1.15 -9.79
N ILE A 430 5.39 -2.11 -8.89
CA ILE A 430 4.22 -2.19 -8.03
C ILE A 430 4.64 -1.92 -6.58
N GLY A 431 3.99 -0.97 -5.91
CA GLY A 431 4.26 -0.61 -4.51
C GLY A 431 2.98 -0.51 -3.70
N PRO A 432 2.28 -1.62 -3.40
CA PRO A 432 1.00 -1.57 -2.71
C PRO A 432 1.15 -1.01 -1.30
N ASN A 433 0.03 -0.72 -0.64
CA ASN A 433 0.03 -0.37 0.78
C ASN A 433 0.76 -1.47 1.60
N PRO A 434 1.59 -1.12 2.60
CA PRO A 434 2.27 -2.12 3.44
C PRO A 434 1.31 -2.87 4.38
N GLY A 435 0.05 -2.44 4.51
CA GLY A 435 -0.98 -3.09 5.33
C GLY A 435 -2.38 -2.74 4.83
N HIS A 436 -3.36 -2.62 5.75
CA HIS A 436 -4.76 -2.38 5.40
C HIS A 436 -5.38 -3.53 4.57
N ARG A 437 -6.38 -3.23 3.73
CA ARG A 437 -7.17 -4.21 2.95
C ARG A 437 -6.40 -4.74 1.73
N ILE A 438 -5.29 -5.45 1.96
CA ILE A 438 -4.40 -5.97 0.89
C ILE A 438 -4.39 -7.51 0.80
N GLY A 439 -5.13 -8.19 1.68
CA GLY A 439 -5.13 -9.65 1.82
C GLY A 439 -3.71 -10.24 1.83
N HIS A 440 -3.43 -11.15 0.89
CA HIS A 440 -2.15 -11.83 0.78
C HIS A 440 -1.20 -11.23 -0.28
N THR A 441 -1.51 -10.06 -0.85
CA THR A 441 -0.76 -9.37 -1.92
C THR A 441 0.77 -9.40 -1.72
N LEU A 442 1.27 -8.81 -0.62
CA LEU A 442 2.71 -8.76 -0.32
C LEU A 442 3.29 -10.12 0.08
N ALA A 443 2.50 -10.98 0.75
CA ALA A 443 2.95 -12.32 1.13
C ALA A 443 3.21 -13.20 -0.10
N ALA A 444 2.39 -13.05 -1.15
CA ALA A 444 2.51 -13.76 -2.42
C ALA A 444 3.61 -13.18 -3.34
N TRP A 445 3.64 -11.86 -3.54
CA TRP A 445 4.45 -11.23 -4.61
C TRP A 445 5.53 -10.25 -4.16
N GLY A 446 5.59 -9.89 -2.87
CA GLY A 446 6.61 -9.01 -2.32
C GLY A 446 8.02 -9.52 -2.61
N ASP A 447 8.81 -8.73 -3.35
CA ASP A 447 10.14 -9.09 -3.85
C ASP A 447 10.19 -10.41 -4.63
N ARG A 448 9.13 -10.71 -5.39
CA ARG A 448 9.13 -11.82 -6.37
C ARG A 448 8.81 -11.27 -7.76
N PRO A 449 9.82 -10.83 -8.53
CA PRO A 449 9.63 -10.39 -9.91
C PRO A 449 9.08 -11.53 -10.79
N PHE A 450 8.17 -11.20 -11.70
CA PHE A 450 7.55 -12.15 -12.63
C PHE A 450 7.22 -11.49 -13.97
N TYR A 451 7.19 -12.27 -15.04
CA TYR A 451 6.52 -11.85 -16.27
C TYR A 451 5.03 -12.13 -16.14
N TRP A 452 4.21 -11.10 -16.09
CA TRP A 452 2.76 -11.25 -16.20
C TRP A 452 2.41 -11.44 -17.68
N VAL A 453 1.89 -12.62 -18.02
CA VAL A 453 1.55 -12.98 -19.41
C VAL A 453 0.08 -12.73 -19.65
N SER A 454 -0.25 -12.12 -20.80
CA SER A 454 -1.62 -11.72 -21.16
C SER A 454 -2.57 -12.92 -21.30
N PRO A 455 -3.90 -12.69 -21.26
CA PRO A 455 -4.91 -13.72 -21.54
C PRO A 455 -4.69 -14.42 -22.89
N SER A 456 -4.16 -13.68 -23.88
CA SER A 456 -3.86 -14.22 -25.22
C SER A 456 -2.63 -15.12 -25.27
N GLY A 457 -1.74 -15.03 -24.26
CA GLY A 457 -0.44 -15.67 -24.24
C GLY A 457 0.63 -15.06 -25.15
N LYS A 458 0.33 -13.98 -25.90
CA LYS A 458 1.25 -13.37 -26.87
C LYS A 458 2.06 -12.21 -26.30
N GLU A 459 1.50 -11.49 -25.34
CA GLU A 459 2.11 -10.34 -24.69
C GLU A 459 2.54 -10.69 -23.26
N LYS A 460 3.60 -10.06 -22.77
CA LYS A 460 3.97 -10.09 -21.36
C LYS A 460 4.63 -8.79 -20.91
N VAL A 461 4.48 -8.47 -19.64
CA VAL A 461 5.08 -7.32 -18.96
C VAL A 461 5.89 -7.83 -17.78
N LEU A 462 7.09 -7.30 -17.56
CA LEU A 462 7.88 -7.62 -16.36
C LEU A 462 7.35 -6.81 -15.17
N CYS A 463 6.73 -7.50 -14.23
CA CYS A 463 6.21 -6.95 -13.00
C CYS A 463 7.19 -7.18 -11.85
N TRP A 464 7.38 -6.16 -11.01
CA TRP A 464 8.10 -6.31 -9.73
C TRP A 464 7.41 -5.52 -8.64
N MET A 465 6.85 -6.25 -7.68
CA MET A 465 6.29 -5.71 -6.44
C MET A 465 7.39 -5.51 -5.39
N ALA A 466 7.52 -4.31 -4.83
CA ALA A 466 8.45 -4.03 -3.74
C ALA A 466 7.93 -4.65 -2.42
N GLY A 467 8.69 -5.54 -1.79
CA GLY A 467 8.23 -6.28 -0.61
C GLY A 467 8.07 -5.46 0.68
N LYS A 468 8.46 -4.18 0.67
CA LYS A 468 8.16 -3.21 1.73
C LYS A 468 7.02 -2.23 1.38
N GLY A 469 6.30 -2.46 0.28
CA GLY A 469 5.29 -1.54 -0.24
C GLY A 469 5.90 -0.22 -0.72
N TYR A 470 5.07 0.81 -0.95
CA TYR A 470 5.58 2.17 -1.22
C TYR A 470 6.06 2.89 0.05
N ALA A 471 5.44 2.61 1.20
CA ALA A 471 5.46 3.52 2.35
C ALA A 471 6.64 3.31 3.34
N TRP A 472 7.72 2.62 2.99
CA TRP A 472 8.76 2.27 3.99
C TRP A 472 9.48 3.49 4.59
N PHE A 473 9.69 4.55 3.81
CA PHE A 473 10.29 5.83 4.25
C PHE A 473 9.24 6.93 4.46
N HIS A 474 7.97 6.59 4.31
CA HIS A 474 6.85 7.51 4.31
C HIS A 474 6.52 8.00 5.72
N GLY A 475 6.06 9.26 5.85
CA GLY A 475 5.65 9.84 7.13
C GLY A 475 6.71 9.82 8.26
N GLY A 476 7.97 9.51 7.95
CA GLY A 476 9.01 9.27 8.96
C GLY A 476 8.96 7.90 9.64
N LEU A 477 8.26 6.90 9.09
CA LEU A 477 8.16 5.53 9.64
C LEU A 477 9.52 4.86 9.85
N SER A 478 10.51 5.15 9.00
CA SER A 478 11.91 4.74 9.15
C SER A 478 12.84 5.87 9.65
N GLY A 479 12.29 7.04 10.00
CA GLY A 479 13.03 8.27 10.27
C GLY A 479 13.46 9.03 9.00
N SER A 480 14.18 10.14 9.18
CA SER A 480 14.88 10.81 8.06
C SER A 480 16.05 9.95 7.59
N ILE A 481 16.33 9.91 6.29
CA ILE A 481 17.40 9.08 5.71
C ILE A 481 18.78 9.41 6.27
N SER A 482 19.03 10.67 6.63
CA SER A 482 20.26 11.12 7.30
C SER A 482 20.43 10.57 8.73
N GLN A 483 19.39 9.96 9.30
CA GLN A 483 19.36 9.37 10.64
C GLN A 483 19.09 7.85 10.61
N VAL A 484 18.81 7.26 9.44
CA VAL A 484 18.60 5.82 9.28
C VAL A 484 19.90 5.07 9.60
N LYS A 485 19.81 4.11 10.51
CA LYS A 485 20.97 3.28 10.88
C LYS A 485 21.19 2.15 9.86
N PRO A 486 22.46 1.78 9.55
CA PRO A 486 22.77 0.74 8.56
C PRO A 486 22.06 -0.61 8.77
N GLU A 487 21.75 -0.96 10.03
CA GLU A 487 21.08 -2.21 10.41
C GLU A 487 19.73 -2.36 9.69
N LEU A 488 18.98 -1.28 9.44
CA LEU A 488 17.69 -1.34 8.73
C LEU A 488 17.82 -2.01 7.34
N PHE A 489 18.91 -1.71 6.64
CA PHE A 489 19.19 -2.30 5.32
C PHE A 489 19.80 -3.70 5.45
N PHE A 490 20.67 -3.93 6.42
CA PHE A 490 21.28 -5.23 6.66
C PHE A 490 20.25 -6.29 7.06
N ASP A 491 19.34 -5.98 7.97
CA ASP A 491 18.28 -6.89 8.43
C ASP A 491 17.32 -7.25 7.29
N TYR A 492 16.99 -6.28 6.42
CA TYR A 492 16.16 -6.53 5.23
C TYR A 492 16.87 -7.42 4.21
N LEU A 493 18.14 -7.14 3.89
CA LEU A 493 18.93 -7.96 2.97
C LEU A 493 19.20 -9.36 3.51
N GLN A 494 19.35 -9.52 4.83
CA GLN A 494 19.45 -10.82 5.47
C GLN A 494 18.13 -11.59 5.38
N GLY A 495 16.99 -10.95 5.67
CA GLY A 495 15.68 -11.57 5.51
C GLY A 495 15.39 -12.04 4.08
N LEU A 496 15.86 -11.31 3.06
CA LEU A 496 15.80 -11.76 1.66
C LEU A 496 16.73 -12.97 1.40
N ALA A 497 17.94 -12.98 1.96
CA ALA A 497 18.85 -14.13 1.84
C ALA A 497 18.26 -15.39 2.50
N ASP A 498 17.70 -15.26 3.70
CA ASP A 498 17.06 -16.33 4.47
C ASP A 498 15.81 -16.88 3.75
N ALA A 499 15.07 -16.00 3.05
CA ALA A 499 13.94 -16.36 2.19
C ALA A 499 14.37 -16.95 0.82
N GLY A 500 15.67 -17.12 0.56
CA GLY A 500 16.19 -17.72 -0.68
C GLY A 500 16.12 -16.81 -1.92
N TYR A 501 16.06 -15.49 -1.75
CA TYR A 501 15.97 -14.53 -2.86
C TYR A 501 17.16 -14.68 -3.84
N PRO A 502 16.94 -15.03 -5.12
CA PRO A 502 18.03 -15.48 -5.99
C PRO A 502 18.85 -14.34 -6.62
N TYR A 503 18.41 -13.08 -6.53
CA TYR A 503 19.01 -11.96 -7.27
C TYR A 503 19.91 -11.07 -6.40
N ASP A 504 21.01 -10.53 -6.95
CA ASP A 504 21.94 -9.65 -6.23
C ASP A 504 21.50 -8.17 -6.24
N MET A 505 20.25 -7.89 -6.64
CA MET A 505 19.69 -6.55 -6.82
C MET A 505 18.31 -6.50 -6.17
N VAL A 506 17.99 -5.45 -5.41
CA VAL A 506 16.64 -5.25 -4.86
C VAL A 506 16.17 -3.79 -5.05
N GLN A 507 14.87 -3.59 -5.34
CA GLN A 507 14.25 -2.27 -5.41
C GLN A 507 13.73 -1.82 -4.04
N LEU A 508 13.82 -0.52 -3.77
CA LEU A 508 13.13 0.17 -2.68
C LEU A 508 12.33 1.34 -3.26
N ARG A 509 11.02 1.36 -3.00
CA ARG A 509 10.21 2.54 -3.22
C ARG A 509 10.63 3.60 -2.20
N TYR A 510 10.88 4.82 -2.69
CA TYR A 510 11.37 5.91 -1.86
C TYR A 510 10.49 7.14 -2.02
N SER A 511 9.64 7.36 -1.01
CA SER A 511 8.77 8.53 -0.86
C SER A 511 8.85 8.99 0.59
N ILE A 512 9.02 10.28 0.84
CA ILE A 512 9.12 10.89 2.17
C ILE A 512 7.97 11.87 2.40
N GLY A 513 7.77 12.35 3.63
CA GLY A 513 6.87 13.48 3.92
C GLY A 513 5.36 13.19 3.94
N GLY A 514 4.93 11.99 3.54
CA GLY A 514 3.52 11.60 3.49
C GLY A 514 3.04 11.41 2.04
N ASP A 515 1.74 11.17 1.85
CA ASP A 515 1.15 11.14 0.51
C ASP A 515 1.25 12.56 -0.09
N ASN A 516 1.53 12.66 -1.38
CA ASN A 516 1.91 13.92 -2.04
C ASN A 516 3.14 14.61 -1.41
N GLY A 517 4.12 13.82 -0.95
CA GLY A 517 5.36 14.30 -0.34
C GLY A 517 6.47 14.70 -1.35
N PRO A 518 7.48 15.48 -0.90
CA PRO A 518 8.45 16.11 -1.78
C PRO A 518 9.66 15.24 -2.15
N PRO A 519 10.45 15.64 -3.17
CA PRO A 519 11.80 15.15 -3.39
C PRO A 519 12.72 15.37 -2.18
N ASP A 520 13.50 14.33 -1.86
CA ASP A 520 14.48 14.36 -0.77
C ASP A 520 15.85 14.87 -1.23
N PRO A 521 16.34 16.03 -0.73
CA PRO A 521 17.66 16.55 -1.07
C PRO A 521 18.82 15.83 -0.36
N ASP A 522 18.58 15.06 0.71
CA ASP A 522 19.61 14.43 1.54
C ASP A 522 19.99 13.02 1.02
N LEU A 523 19.07 12.32 0.33
CA LEU A 523 19.29 10.98 -0.23
C LEU A 523 20.58 10.87 -1.09
N PRO A 524 20.93 11.82 -1.98
CA PRO A 524 22.19 11.79 -2.73
C PRO A 524 23.45 11.73 -1.87
N GLU A 525 23.49 12.50 -0.78
CA GLU A 525 24.65 12.54 0.11
C GLU A 525 24.72 11.25 0.94
N PHE A 526 23.58 10.77 1.46
CA PHE A 526 23.50 9.47 2.12
C PHE A 526 24.02 8.32 1.23
N VAL A 527 23.58 8.26 -0.04
CA VAL A 527 24.02 7.21 -0.98
C VAL A 527 25.49 7.37 -1.37
N LYS A 528 26.02 8.60 -1.43
CA LYS A 528 27.44 8.88 -1.66
C LYS A 528 28.30 8.40 -0.49
N ASP A 529 27.95 8.76 0.73
CA ASP A 529 28.69 8.39 1.95
C ASP A 529 28.59 6.88 2.23
N TRP A 530 27.41 6.28 2.01
CA TRP A 530 27.25 4.82 2.08
C TRP A 530 28.21 4.09 1.14
N ASN A 531 28.26 4.49 -0.13
CA ASN A 531 29.13 3.86 -1.13
C ASN A 531 30.62 4.20 -0.94
N ALA A 532 30.95 5.24 -0.17
CA ALA A 532 32.32 5.52 0.26
C ALA A 532 32.75 4.59 1.41
N LYS A 533 31.85 4.34 2.38
CA LYS A 533 32.09 3.42 3.51
C LYS A 533 32.06 1.95 3.09
N TYR A 534 31.07 1.55 2.30
CA TYR A 534 30.80 0.16 1.93
C TYR A 534 31.04 -0.10 0.44
N ALA A 535 31.87 -1.11 0.15
CA ALA A 535 32.01 -1.69 -1.17
C ALA A 535 30.77 -2.52 -1.56
N TYR A 536 30.16 -3.20 -0.58
CA TYR A 536 28.87 -3.89 -0.66
C TYR A 536 28.16 -3.89 0.72
N PRO A 537 26.81 -3.88 0.80
CA PRO A 537 25.88 -3.63 -0.30
C PRO A 537 26.13 -2.25 -0.91
N LYS A 538 26.00 -2.13 -2.23
CA LYS A 538 26.02 -0.82 -2.89
C LYS A 538 24.62 -0.22 -2.90
N MET A 539 24.56 1.10 -2.95
CA MET A 539 23.30 1.83 -3.12
C MET A 539 23.31 2.61 -4.44
N ALA A 540 22.15 2.70 -5.10
CA ALA A 540 21.98 3.46 -6.32
C ALA A 540 20.61 4.15 -6.37
N ILE A 541 20.61 5.44 -6.69
CA ILE A 541 19.40 6.19 -7.07
C ILE A 541 19.16 5.95 -8.56
N THR A 542 17.96 5.49 -8.93
CA THR A 542 17.66 5.09 -10.31
C THR A 542 16.24 5.44 -10.71
N THR A 543 15.93 5.22 -11.99
CA THR A 543 14.56 5.31 -12.50
C THR A 543 13.93 3.95 -12.73
N THR A 544 12.60 3.90 -12.76
CA THR A 544 11.79 2.68 -12.93
C THR A 544 12.24 1.87 -14.15
N GLY A 545 12.27 2.51 -15.32
CA GLY A 545 12.71 1.86 -16.57
C GLY A 545 14.20 1.49 -16.58
N GLU A 546 15.10 2.24 -15.94
CA GLU A 546 16.52 1.86 -15.85
C GLU A 546 16.72 0.60 -15.02
N LEU A 547 16.07 0.53 -13.86
CA LEU A 547 16.14 -0.61 -12.95
C LEU A 547 15.62 -1.88 -13.62
N LEU A 548 14.42 -1.82 -14.19
CA LEU A 548 13.76 -3.00 -14.75
C LEU A 548 14.43 -3.48 -16.04
N ARG A 549 14.99 -2.58 -16.86
CA ARG A 549 15.89 -2.95 -17.97
C ARG A 549 17.15 -3.67 -17.48
N GLU A 550 17.83 -3.17 -16.45
CA GLU A 550 19.06 -3.79 -15.95
C GLU A 550 18.77 -5.13 -15.25
N PHE A 551 17.62 -5.25 -14.58
CA PHE A 551 17.16 -6.50 -13.99
C PHE A 551 16.84 -7.56 -15.05
N GLU A 552 16.04 -7.21 -16.07
CA GLU A 552 15.74 -8.09 -17.21
C GLU A 552 17.04 -8.52 -17.94
N ARG A 553 17.97 -7.59 -18.17
CA ARG A 553 19.25 -7.87 -18.82
C ARG A 553 20.15 -8.87 -18.05
N ARG A 554 19.99 -8.99 -16.73
CA ARG A 554 20.77 -9.93 -15.90
C ARG A 554 20.07 -11.25 -15.61
N TYR A 555 18.74 -11.22 -15.49
CA TYR A 555 17.96 -12.30 -14.91
C TYR A 555 16.74 -12.71 -15.74
N GLY A 556 16.53 -12.12 -16.92
CA GLY A 556 15.34 -12.35 -17.74
C GLY A 556 15.08 -13.80 -18.17
N ASP A 557 16.08 -14.68 -18.07
CA ASP A 557 16.00 -16.13 -18.28
C ASP A 557 15.62 -16.93 -17.02
N GLN A 558 15.67 -16.31 -15.85
CA GLN A 558 15.36 -16.87 -14.53
C GLN A 558 14.02 -16.39 -13.95
N ILE A 559 13.45 -15.31 -14.52
CA ILE A 559 12.17 -14.73 -14.06
C ILE A 559 11.00 -15.66 -14.47
N PRO A 560 10.14 -16.08 -13.52
CA PRO A 560 8.99 -16.93 -13.81
C PRO A 560 7.93 -16.22 -14.64
N GLU A 561 7.21 -16.97 -15.48
CA GLU A 561 5.98 -16.50 -16.14
C GLU A 561 4.75 -16.84 -15.30
N VAL A 562 3.84 -15.87 -15.16
CA VAL A 562 2.62 -15.98 -14.34
C VAL A 562 1.41 -15.55 -15.16
N ARG A 563 0.28 -16.20 -14.93
CA ARG A 563 -0.99 -16.01 -15.63
C ARG A 563 -2.12 -15.91 -14.61
N GLY A 564 -3.22 -15.29 -15.04
CA GLY A 564 -4.40 -15.04 -14.23
C GLY A 564 -4.57 -13.56 -13.91
N ASP A 565 -5.78 -13.23 -13.47
CA ASP A 565 -6.19 -11.93 -12.99
C ASP A 565 -5.69 -11.70 -11.56
N PHE A 566 -5.21 -10.49 -11.26
CA PHE A 566 -4.76 -10.15 -9.91
C PHE A 566 -5.85 -9.36 -9.19
N THR A 567 -7.05 -9.93 -9.16
CA THR A 567 -8.34 -9.35 -8.75
C THR A 567 -8.19 -8.31 -7.62
N PRO A 568 -8.53 -7.03 -7.85
CA PRO A 568 -8.23 -5.94 -6.92
C PRO A 568 -9.01 -6.00 -5.59
N TYR A 569 -8.43 -5.46 -4.52
CA TYR A 569 -9.10 -5.40 -3.20
C TYR A 569 -9.79 -4.05 -2.88
N TRP A 570 -9.67 -3.01 -3.70
CA TRP A 570 -10.03 -1.62 -3.31
C TRP A 570 -11.17 -0.97 -4.10
N GLU A 571 -11.86 -1.75 -4.94
CA GLU A 571 -12.92 -1.28 -5.83
C GLU A 571 -14.30 -1.13 -5.15
N ASP A 572 -14.41 -1.57 -3.90
CA ASP A 572 -15.59 -1.41 -3.05
C ASP A 572 -16.00 0.07 -2.83
N GLY A 573 -15.06 1.00 -3.00
CA GLY A 573 -15.34 2.44 -3.02
C GLY A 573 -16.49 2.80 -3.97
N ALA A 574 -16.54 2.17 -5.16
CA ALA A 574 -17.56 2.42 -6.16
C ALA A 574 -19.00 2.11 -5.70
N GLY A 575 -19.16 1.21 -4.73
CA GLY A 575 -20.47 0.93 -4.10
C GLY A 575 -20.99 2.11 -3.28
N SER A 576 -20.10 2.89 -2.66
CA SER A 576 -20.46 4.07 -1.87
C SER A 576 -20.92 5.28 -2.71
N SER A 577 -20.66 5.24 -4.03
CA SER A 577 -20.95 6.30 -4.99
C SER A 577 -21.70 5.78 -6.22
N SER A 578 -22.55 4.76 -6.04
CA SER A 578 -23.17 3.96 -7.11
C SER A 578 -23.84 4.78 -8.24
N ARG A 579 -24.41 5.95 -7.93
CA ARG A 579 -24.99 6.88 -8.92
C ARG A 579 -23.92 7.45 -9.85
N GLU A 580 -22.82 7.94 -9.29
CA GLU A 580 -21.68 8.47 -10.05
C GLU A 580 -20.95 7.34 -10.79
N THR A 581 -20.85 6.14 -10.21
CA THR A 581 -20.27 4.95 -10.86
C THR A 581 -21.05 4.55 -12.11
N GLY A 582 -22.37 4.43 -12.03
CA GLY A 582 -23.23 4.13 -13.19
C GLY A 582 -23.15 5.24 -14.25
N MET A 583 -23.07 6.50 -13.81
CA MET A 583 -22.85 7.65 -14.69
C MET A 583 -21.50 7.58 -15.45
N ASN A 584 -20.41 7.20 -14.79
CA ASN A 584 -19.10 7.07 -15.43
C ASN A 584 -19.09 5.94 -16.48
N ARG A 585 -19.55 4.75 -16.07
CA ARG A 585 -19.66 3.57 -16.96
C ARG A 585 -20.52 3.85 -18.20
N ALA A 586 -21.64 4.55 -18.02
CA ALA A 586 -22.50 4.95 -19.14
C ALA A 586 -21.86 6.04 -20.02
N SER A 587 -20.99 6.89 -19.45
CA SER A 587 -20.24 7.91 -20.19
C SER A 587 -19.20 7.27 -21.10
N ALA A 588 -18.41 6.33 -20.59
CA ALA A 588 -17.46 5.54 -21.36
C ALA A 588 -18.13 4.82 -22.55
N GLU A 589 -19.22 4.10 -22.32
CA GLU A 589 -19.98 3.42 -23.38
C GLU A 589 -20.53 4.42 -24.43
N ARG A 590 -20.91 5.64 -24.03
CA ARG A 590 -21.34 6.69 -24.97
C ARG A 590 -20.19 7.31 -25.75
N LEU A 591 -19.00 7.40 -25.17
CA LEU A 591 -17.80 7.85 -25.90
C LEU A 591 -17.45 6.85 -27.00
N VAL A 592 -17.37 5.54 -26.70
CA VAL A 592 -17.14 4.49 -27.72
C VAL A 592 -18.17 4.56 -28.86
N GLN A 593 -19.46 4.75 -28.52
CA GLN A 593 -20.52 4.94 -29.52
C GLN A 593 -20.31 6.21 -30.36
N ALA A 594 -19.93 7.33 -29.73
CA ALA A 594 -19.69 8.59 -30.42
C ALA A 594 -18.46 8.50 -31.36
N GLU A 595 -17.38 7.86 -30.92
CA GLU A 595 -16.17 7.60 -31.71
C GLU A 595 -16.48 6.73 -32.93
N ALA A 596 -17.24 5.63 -32.75
CA ALA A 596 -17.68 4.79 -33.86
C ALA A 596 -18.50 5.57 -34.91
N ILE A 597 -19.47 6.38 -34.48
CA ILE A 597 -20.27 7.23 -35.38
C ILE A 597 -19.41 8.30 -36.06
N TRP A 598 -18.45 8.88 -35.35
CA TRP A 598 -17.49 9.84 -35.91
C TRP A 598 -16.61 9.22 -36.99
N ALA A 599 -16.03 8.05 -36.71
CA ALA A 599 -15.20 7.29 -37.65
C ALA A 599 -15.98 6.89 -38.91
N MET A 600 -17.24 6.45 -38.75
CA MET A 600 -18.14 6.11 -39.85
C MET A 600 -18.53 7.31 -40.73
N ARG A 601 -18.85 8.47 -40.11
CA ARG A 601 -19.54 9.57 -40.81
C ARG A 601 -18.65 10.75 -41.17
N ARG A 602 -17.71 11.12 -40.31
CA ARG A 602 -16.89 12.35 -40.43
C ARG A 602 -15.45 12.18 -39.90
N PRO A 603 -14.71 11.13 -40.29
CA PRO A 603 -13.39 10.83 -39.71
C PRO A 603 -12.36 11.97 -39.88
N LYS A 604 -12.50 12.79 -40.94
CA LYS A 604 -11.60 13.93 -41.20
C LYS A 604 -11.74 15.12 -40.25
N SER A 605 -12.79 15.18 -39.44
CA SER A 605 -13.00 16.26 -38.47
C SER A 605 -13.31 15.72 -37.08
N TYR A 606 -12.72 14.56 -36.74
CA TYR A 606 -12.78 13.96 -35.41
C TYR A 606 -12.25 14.94 -34.34
N PRO A 607 -13.05 15.28 -33.30
CA PRO A 607 -12.70 16.27 -32.29
C PRO A 607 -11.80 15.65 -31.21
N ALA A 608 -10.52 15.46 -31.56
CA ALA A 608 -9.58 14.64 -30.79
C ALA A 608 -9.28 15.18 -29.38
N GLU A 609 -9.18 16.50 -29.21
CA GLU A 609 -8.90 17.08 -27.89
C GLU A 609 -10.15 17.08 -27.00
N GLU A 610 -11.33 17.21 -27.59
CA GLU A 610 -12.60 17.10 -26.87
C GLU A 610 -12.87 15.66 -26.41
N PHE A 611 -12.53 14.65 -27.23
CA PHE A 611 -12.54 13.25 -26.81
C PHE A 611 -11.49 12.98 -25.72
N TYR A 612 -10.25 13.45 -25.87
CA TYR A 612 -9.23 13.31 -24.83
C TYR A 612 -9.67 13.97 -23.51
N ALA A 613 -10.31 15.15 -23.56
CA ALA A 613 -10.83 15.82 -22.38
C ALA A 613 -11.99 15.05 -21.71
N ALA A 614 -12.87 14.42 -22.49
CA ALA A 614 -13.96 13.60 -21.97
C ALA A 614 -13.44 12.29 -21.34
N TRP A 615 -12.56 11.57 -22.04
CA TRP A 615 -11.94 10.35 -21.51
C TRP A 615 -11.05 10.61 -20.29
N ARG A 616 -10.36 11.75 -20.23
CA ARG A 616 -9.64 12.19 -19.02
C ARG A 616 -10.55 12.27 -17.80
N ASN A 617 -11.76 12.81 -17.95
CA ASN A 617 -12.71 12.89 -16.84
C ASN A 617 -13.24 11.51 -16.47
N VAL A 618 -13.44 10.61 -17.44
CA VAL A 618 -13.83 9.22 -17.17
C VAL A 618 -12.77 8.48 -16.35
N VAL A 619 -11.50 8.53 -16.77
CA VAL A 619 -10.38 7.90 -16.05
C VAL A 619 -10.18 8.51 -14.65
N LEU A 620 -10.23 9.84 -14.49
CA LEU A 620 -10.04 10.45 -13.17
C LEU A 620 -11.17 10.16 -12.16
N TYR A 621 -12.32 9.69 -12.62
CA TYR A 621 -13.35 9.18 -11.72
C TYR A 621 -12.97 7.83 -11.11
N ASP A 622 -12.37 6.90 -11.87
CA ASP A 622 -12.03 5.55 -11.41
C ASP A 622 -10.62 5.44 -10.77
N GLU A 623 -9.86 6.54 -10.75
CA GLU A 623 -8.63 6.71 -9.95
C GLU A 623 -8.85 6.41 -8.44
N HIS A 624 -7.85 5.84 -7.75
CA HIS A 624 -8.03 5.19 -6.45
C HIS A 624 -8.42 6.09 -5.25
N THR A 625 -8.20 7.41 -5.33
CA THR A 625 -8.53 8.32 -4.23
C THR A 625 -10.03 8.62 -4.16
N TRP A 626 -10.78 7.72 -3.54
CA TRP A 626 -12.25 7.79 -3.51
C TRP A 626 -12.81 8.94 -2.64
N GLY A 627 -12.03 9.45 -1.68
CA GLY A 627 -12.44 10.55 -0.82
C GLY A 627 -11.34 11.01 0.15
N ALA A 628 -11.66 11.98 1.01
CA ALA A 628 -10.73 12.50 2.00
C ALA A 628 -10.35 11.45 3.07
N HIS A 629 -9.14 11.51 3.61
CA HIS A 629 -8.67 10.62 4.70
C HIS A 629 -9.58 10.64 5.95
N CYS A 630 -10.23 11.77 6.23
CA CYS A 630 -11.17 11.93 7.33
C CYS A 630 -12.65 11.70 6.94
N SER A 631 -12.94 11.21 5.73
CA SER A 631 -14.31 11.08 5.21
C SER A 631 -15.26 10.24 6.07
N ILE A 632 -14.75 9.25 6.81
CA ILE A 632 -15.54 8.42 7.74
C ILE A 632 -15.77 9.14 9.08
N SER A 633 -14.75 9.83 9.62
CA SER A 633 -14.80 10.48 10.94
C SER A 633 -15.41 11.88 10.90
N GLN A 634 -15.33 12.56 9.75
CA GLN A 634 -15.77 13.93 9.51
C GLN A 634 -16.43 14.05 8.11
N PRO A 635 -17.51 13.30 7.81
CA PRO A 635 -18.12 13.23 6.48
C PRO A 635 -18.64 14.58 5.97
N ASP A 636 -19.09 15.45 6.87
CA ASP A 636 -19.72 16.72 6.53
C ASP A 636 -18.78 17.94 6.63
N SER A 637 -17.48 17.72 6.86
CA SER A 637 -16.48 18.80 6.90
C SER A 637 -16.30 19.46 5.53
N ASP A 638 -15.94 20.75 5.50
CA ASP A 638 -15.64 21.45 4.25
C ASP A 638 -14.51 20.79 3.44
N PHE A 639 -13.55 20.18 4.13
CA PHE A 639 -12.47 19.42 3.53
C PHE A 639 -12.97 18.16 2.81
N THR A 640 -13.76 17.31 3.49
CA THR A 640 -14.38 16.12 2.87
C THR A 640 -15.28 16.50 1.70
N ARG A 641 -16.17 17.49 1.89
CA ARG A 641 -17.16 17.90 0.88
C ARG A 641 -16.52 18.54 -0.35
N SER A 642 -15.45 19.32 -0.19
CA SER A 642 -14.76 19.97 -1.31
C SER A 642 -14.02 18.96 -2.20
N GLN A 643 -13.34 17.98 -1.61
CA GLN A 643 -12.74 16.88 -2.37
C GLN A 643 -13.78 16.02 -3.07
N TRP A 644 -14.84 15.60 -2.37
CA TRP A 644 -15.91 14.82 -2.98
C TRP A 644 -16.57 15.56 -4.15
N LYS A 645 -16.76 16.88 -4.03
CA LYS A 645 -17.29 17.70 -5.13
C LYS A 645 -16.42 17.63 -6.39
N ILE A 646 -15.08 17.57 -6.25
CA ILE A 646 -14.17 17.45 -7.40
C ILE A 646 -14.23 16.04 -8.01
N LYS A 647 -14.19 14.99 -7.17
CA LYS A 647 -14.34 13.59 -7.62
C LYS A 647 -15.67 13.35 -8.35
N GLN A 648 -16.78 13.87 -7.81
CA GLN A 648 -18.10 13.83 -8.44
C GLN A 648 -18.16 14.64 -9.75
N ASP A 649 -17.47 15.77 -9.85
CA ASP A 649 -17.48 16.58 -11.08
C ASP A 649 -16.83 15.84 -12.25
N PHE A 650 -15.88 14.93 -12.04
CA PHE A 650 -15.34 14.08 -13.11
C PHE A 650 -16.44 13.25 -13.80
N ALA A 651 -17.27 12.51 -13.04
CA ALA A 651 -18.41 11.78 -13.60
C ALA A 651 -19.44 12.71 -14.26
N VAL A 652 -19.73 13.87 -13.64
CA VAL A 652 -20.72 14.84 -14.15
C VAL A 652 -20.25 15.50 -15.47
N GLN A 653 -18.97 15.87 -15.59
CA GLN A 653 -18.41 16.40 -16.83
C GLN A 653 -18.28 15.29 -17.89
N GLY A 654 -17.89 14.07 -17.52
CA GLY A 654 -17.87 12.91 -18.44
C GLY A 654 -19.25 12.61 -19.04
N GLU A 655 -20.31 12.63 -18.24
CA GLU A 655 -21.70 12.45 -18.68
C GLU A 655 -22.16 13.57 -19.62
N LYS A 656 -21.82 14.82 -19.29
CA LYS A 656 -22.13 15.98 -20.12
C LYS A 656 -21.38 15.91 -21.46
N GLN A 657 -20.07 15.75 -21.44
CA GLN A 657 -19.21 15.76 -22.63
C GLN A 657 -19.49 14.56 -23.53
N SER A 658 -19.71 13.36 -22.99
CA SER A 658 -20.06 12.18 -23.78
C SER A 658 -21.40 12.36 -24.52
N ARG A 659 -22.39 13.01 -23.89
CA ARG A 659 -23.66 13.38 -24.55
C ARG A 659 -23.46 14.45 -25.63
N GLU A 660 -22.69 15.49 -25.35
CA GLU A 660 -22.36 16.55 -26.32
C GLU A 660 -21.64 15.98 -27.55
N LEU A 661 -20.65 15.10 -27.35
CA LEU A 661 -19.92 14.42 -28.41
C LEU A 661 -20.79 13.45 -29.22
N LEU A 662 -21.69 12.69 -28.57
CA LEU A 662 -22.63 11.78 -29.25
C LEU A 662 -23.68 12.54 -30.09
N ARG A 663 -24.21 13.65 -29.56
CA ARG A 663 -25.08 14.59 -30.30
C ARG A 663 -24.35 15.20 -31.49
N ALA A 664 -23.11 15.66 -31.28
CA ALA A 664 -22.26 16.19 -32.35
C ALA A 664 -21.99 15.14 -33.43
N ALA A 665 -21.68 13.89 -33.06
CA ALA A 665 -21.44 12.76 -33.97
C ALA A 665 -22.67 12.43 -34.82
N THR A 666 -23.85 12.37 -34.19
CA THR A 666 -25.14 12.11 -34.86
C THR A 666 -25.61 13.29 -35.73
N GLY A 667 -25.12 14.51 -35.46
CA GLY A 667 -25.45 15.72 -36.23
C GLY A 667 -26.72 16.41 -35.77
N VAL A 668 -27.15 16.16 -34.52
CA VAL A 668 -28.26 16.86 -33.87
C VAL A 668 -27.75 18.22 -33.36
N PRO A 669 -28.43 19.35 -33.63
CA PRO A 669 -28.02 20.66 -33.13
C PRO A 669 -27.92 20.71 -31.60
N SER A 670 -26.89 21.37 -31.07
CA SER A 670 -26.61 21.43 -29.62
C SER A 670 -27.62 22.24 -28.81
N HIS A 671 -28.54 22.96 -29.46
CA HIS A 671 -29.57 23.78 -28.80
C HIS A 671 -30.94 23.10 -28.69
N GLU A 672 -31.11 21.91 -29.28
CA GLU A 672 -32.35 21.15 -29.15
C GLU A 672 -32.36 20.31 -27.86
N PRO A 673 -33.44 20.34 -27.05
CA PRO A 673 -33.58 19.46 -25.89
C PRO A 673 -33.53 17.97 -26.28
N ASP A 674 -32.99 17.12 -25.40
CA ASP A 674 -33.02 15.66 -25.61
C ASP A 674 -34.47 15.20 -25.79
N GLY A 675 -34.72 14.39 -26.82
CA GLY A 675 -36.07 13.92 -27.13
C GLY A 675 -36.99 14.96 -27.77
N THR A 676 -36.44 16.01 -28.40
CA THR A 676 -37.17 16.81 -29.40
C THR A 676 -36.78 16.37 -30.82
N ALA A 677 -37.76 16.36 -31.73
CA ALA A 677 -37.54 16.01 -33.13
C ALA A 677 -37.43 17.31 -33.95
N PRO A 678 -36.33 17.53 -34.72
CA PRO A 678 -36.01 18.84 -35.32
C PRO A 678 -37.13 19.50 -36.14
N ASP A 679 -37.98 18.70 -36.79
CA ASP A 679 -39.02 19.19 -37.70
C ASP A 679 -40.36 18.42 -37.60
N GLY A 680 -40.53 17.54 -36.61
CA GLY A 680 -41.71 16.66 -36.53
C GLY A 680 -41.91 15.71 -37.74
N LYS A 681 -40.86 15.48 -38.55
CA LYS A 681 -40.86 14.75 -39.84
C LYS A 681 -41.22 13.25 -39.80
N GLY A 682 -41.82 12.76 -38.71
CA GLY A 682 -42.36 11.41 -38.60
C GLY A 682 -41.38 10.30 -38.97
N ALA A 683 -40.09 10.45 -38.69
CA ALA A 683 -39.10 9.43 -39.01
C ALA A 683 -37.89 9.48 -38.07
N VAL A 684 -37.35 8.30 -37.75
CA VAL A 684 -36.19 8.12 -36.88
C VAL A 684 -35.18 7.21 -37.57
N GLN A 685 -33.89 7.55 -37.45
CA GLN A 685 -32.80 6.67 -37.87
C GLN A 685 -32.24 5.95 -36.64
N VAL A 686 -32.33 4.63 -36.63
CA VAL A 686 -31.70 3.78 -35.62
C VAL A 686 -30.30 3.43 -36.14
N LEU A 687 -29.28 3.76 -35.35
CA LEU A 687 -27.87 3.51 -35.64
C LEU A 687 -27.39 2.31 -34.82
N ASN A 688 -26.59 1.44 -35.43
CA ASN A 688 -25.91 0.34 -34.74
C ASN A 688 -24.40 0.61 -34.78
N THR A 689 -23.80 0.81 -33.62
CA THR A 689 -22.36 1.05 -33.43
C THR A 689 -21.58 -0.22 -33.11
N CYS A 690 -22.24 -1.38 -33.03
CA CYS A 690 -21.59 -2.68 -32.82
C CYS A 690 -21.10 -3.27 -34.16
N SER A 691 -20.14 -4.19 -34.09
CA SER A 691 -19.58 -4.90 -35.24
C SER A 691 -20.39 -6.13 -35.70
N TRP A 692 -21.56 -6.35 -35.10
CA TRP A 692 -22.52 -7.42 -35.42
C TRP A 692 -23.93 -6.86 -35.68
N PRO A 693 -24.81 -7.58 -36.40
CA PRO A 693 -26.20 -7.18 -36.58
C PRO A 693 -26.92 -7.11 -35.23
N ARG A 694 -27.77 -6.11 -35.02
CA ARG A 694 -28.47 -5.90 -33.75
C ARG A 694 -29.98 -5.82 -33.94
N THR A 695 -30.70 -6.61 -33.15
CA THR A 695 -32.15 -6.52 -32.91
C THR A 695 -32.34 -6.08 -31.47
N ASP A 696 -33.02 -4.95 -31.23
CA ASP A 696 -33.20 -4.43 -29.87
C ASP A 696 -34.42 -3.50 -29.75
N LEU A 697 -34.82 -3.23 -28.50
CA LEU A 697 -35.89 -2.31 -28.15
C LEU A 697 -35.45 -0.86 -28.40
N VAL A 698 -36.30 -0.10 -29.10
CA VAL A 698 -36.17 1.35 -29.26
C VAL A 698 -37.28 2.04 -28.48
N LEU A 699 -36.89 2.92 -27.55
CA LEU A 699 -37.81 3.76 -26.77
C LEU A 699 -37.73 5.21 -27.24
N LEU A 700 -38.77 5.70 -27.90
CA LEU A 700 -38.85 7.07 -28.38
C LEU A 700 -39.60 7.97 -27.39
N PRO A 701 -39.05 9.12 -26.98
CA PRO A 701 -39.75 10.10 -26.15
C PRO A 701 -41.09 10.55 -26.76
N GLY A 702 -42.10 10.75 -25.91
CA GLY A 702 -43.42 11.24 -26.32
C GLY A 702 -43.40 12.46 -27.26
N PRO A 703 -42.57 13.51 -27.01
CA PRO A 703 -42.48 14.67 -27.89
C PRO A 703 -41.98 14.37 -29.32
N CYS A 704 -41.18 13.31 -29.51
CA CYS A 704 -40.74 12.84 -30.83
C CYS A 704 -41.84 12.07 -31.60
N THR A 705 -42.88 11.60 -30.93
CA THR A 705 -43.84 10.61 -31.46
C THR A 705 -45.25 11.18 -31.64
N LYS A 706 -45.38 12.52 -31.69
CA LYS A 706 -46.64 13.24 -31.95
C LYS A 706 -47.34 12.85 -33.26
N ALA A 707 -46.62 12.25 -34.21
CA ALA A 707 -47.17 11.81 -35.47
C ALA A 707 -48.17 10.64 -35.31
N GLY A 708 -48.07 9.85 -34.25
CA GLY A 708 -48.93 8.70 -33.95
C GLY A 708 -48.15 7.51 -33.41
N ASP A 709 -48.82 6.35 -33.34
CA ASP A 709 -48.29 5.14 -32.71
C ASP A 709 -47.78 4.10 -33.73
N ARG A 710 -48.17 4.23 -35.00
CA ARG A 710 -47.80 3.27 -36.05
C ARG A 710 -46.35 3.49 -36.50
N VAL A 711 -45.52 2.47 -36.30
CA VAL A 711 -44.14 2.42 -36.83
C VAL A 711 -44.07 1.59 -38.11
N THR A 712 -43.29 2.06 -39.10
CA THR A 712 -43.07 1.40 -40.39
C THR A 712 -41.57 1.26 -40.67
N ALA A 713 -41.13 0.07 -41.10
CA ALA A 713 -39.75 -0.28 -41.43
C ALA A 713 -39.31 0.24 -42.82
N PRO A 714 -38.00 0.18 -43.16
CA PRO A 714 -37.50 0.61 -44.48
C PRO A 714 -38.14 -0.09 -45.69
N ASP A 715 -38.68 -1.30 -45.52
CA ASP A 715 -39.34 -2.08 -46.58
C ASP A 715 -40.85 -1.78 -46.70
N GLY A 716 -41.36 -0.79 -45.94
CA GLY A 716 -42.75 -0.38 -45.95
C GLY A 716 -43.68 -1.23 -45.07
N LYS A 717 -43.19 -2.27 -44.37
CA LYS A 717 -44.00 -3.07 -43.46
C LYS A 717 -44.21 -2.35 -42.12
N ALA A 718 -45.39 -2.51 -41.53
CA ALA A 718 -45.65 -2.07 -40.18
C ALA A 718 -44.88 -2.93 -39.17
N VAL A 719 -44.34 -2.31 -38.13
CA VAL A 719 -43.61 -2.96 -37.03
C VAL A 719 -44.49 -2.93 -35.78
N PRO A 720 -44.56 -4.00 -34.97
CA PRO A 720 -45.19 -3.96 -33.66
C PRO A 720 -44.69 -2.76 -32.86
N SER A 721 -45.62 -2.00 -32.29
CA SER A 721 -45.33 -0.78 -31.55
C SER A 721 -46.34 -0.61 -30.42
N GLN A 722 -45.91 -0.03 -29.30
CA GLN A 722 -46.73 0.12 -28.11
C GLN A 722 -46.42 1.46 -27.44
N ARG A 723 -47.44 2.27 -27.16
CA ARG A 723 -47.28 3.43 -26.30
C ARG A 723 -47.32 2.97 -24.85
N LEU A 724 -46.22 3.21 -24.13
CA LEU A 724 -46.07 2.81 -22.73
C LEU A 724 -46.83 3.75 -21.79
N SER A 725 -47.03 3.33 -20.55
CA SER A 725 -47.60 4.16 -19.46
C SER A 725 -46.85 5.49 -19.26
N THR A 726 -45.54 5.52 -19.58
CA THR A 726 -44.68 6.72 -19.55
C THR A 726 -44.94 7.70 -20.70
N GLY A 727 -45.77 7.33 -21.67
CA GLY A 727 -46.00 8.08 -22.91
C GLY A 727 -44.92 7.91 -23.98
N GLN A 728 -43.86 7.14 -23.72
CA GLN A 728 -42.88 6.74 -24.73
C GLN A 728 -43.50 5.78 -25.76
N LEU A 729 -43.03 5.82 -27.00
CA LEU A 729 -43.38 4.81 -28.01
C LEU A 729 -42.26 3.76 -28.11
N ALA A 730 -42.60 2.52 -27.81
CA ALA A 730 -41.74 1.35 -27.96
C ALA A 730 -41.94 0.70 -29.34
N PHE A 731 -40.85 0.24 -29.96
CA PHE A 731 -40.85 -0.73 -31.07
C PHE A 731 -39.53 -1.51 -31.07
N VAL A 732 -39.50 -2.71 -31.66
CA VAL A 732 -38.24 -3.46 -31.84
C VAL A 732 -37.65 -3.14 -33.22
N ALA A 733 -36.38 -2.72 -33.24
CA ALA A 733 -35.64 -2.46 -34.47
C ALA A 733 -34.82 -3.69 -34.85
N SER A 734 -35.39 -4.58 -35.68
CA SER A 734 -34.75 -5.85 -36.07
C SER A 734 -33.60 -5.67 -37.08
N ASP A 735 -32.58 -6.52 -36.96
CA ASP A 735 -31.46 -6.72 -37.90
C ASP A 735 -30.80 -5.42 -38.40
N VAL A 736 -30.57 -4.44 -37.52
CA VAL A 736 -29.83 -3.23 -37.87
C VAL A 736 -28.38 -3.63 -38.18
N PRO A 737 -27.86 -3.38 -39.39
CA PRO A 737 -26.59 -3.95 -39.83
C PRO A 737 -25.40 -3.43 -38.99
N PRO A 738 -24.29 -4.19 -38.90
CA PRO A 738 -23.05 -3.75 -38.25
C PRO A 738 -22.61 -2.38 -38.74
N PHE A 739 -22.16 -1.50 -37.81
CA PHE A 739 -21.69 -0.15 -38.13
C PHE A 739 -22.60 0.59 -39.14
N GLY A 740 -23.92 0.48 -38.92
CA GLY A 740 -24.92 0.75 -39.94
C GLY A 740 -26.19 1.40 -39.38
N ALA A 741 -27.23 1.50 -40.22
CA ALA A 741 -28.46 2.18 -39.84
C ALA A 741 -29.70 1.60 -40.53
N LYS A 742 -30.86 1.70 -39.86
CA LYS A 742 -32.19 1.54 -40.46
C LYS A 742 -33.04 2.78 -40.16
N ARG A 743 -33.86 3.20 -41.13
CA ARG A 743 -34.78 4.33 -40.99
C ARG A 743 -36.21 3.82 -40.82
N TYR A 744 -36.85 4.22 -39.73
CA TYR A 744 -38.24 3.92 -39.43
C TYR A 744 -39.10 5.18 -39.59
N THR A 745 -40.36 5.01 -39.95
CA THR A 745 -41.34 6.09 -40.13
C THR A 745 -42.46 5.93 -39.10
N ILE A 746 -42.86 7.03 -38.47
CA ILE A 746 -43.89 7.13 -37.43
C ILE A 746 -45.07 7.90 -38.02
N SER A 747 -46.27 7.33 -37.97
CA SER A 747 -47.47 7.94 -38.55
C SER A 747 -48.71 7.72 -37.68
N ALA A 748 -49.78 8.44 -38.02
CA ALA A 748 -51.09 8.20 -37.45
C ALA A 748 -51.62 6.81 -37.86
N GLY A 749 -52.52 6.28 -37.03
CA GLY A 749 -53.10 4.94 -37.19
C GLY A 749 -52.77 4.02 -36.04
N GLU A 750 -53.49 2.91 -35.95
CA GLU A 750 -53.27 1.87 -34.95
C GLU A 750 -51.91 1.17 -35.19
N ALA A 751 -51.22 0.89 -34.09
CA ALA A 751 -50.07 0.01 -34.10
C ALA A 751 -50.51 -1.46 -34.28
N PRO A 752 -49.72 -2.34 -34.91
CA PRO A 752 -50.03 -3.76 -34.97
C PRO A 752 -50.10 -4.36 -33.55
N GLY A 753 -51.29 -4.80 -33.12
CA GLY A 753 -51.53 -5.46 -31.83
C GLY A 753 -50.98 -6.89 -31.76
N SER A 754 -49.90 -7.18 -32.47
CA SER A 754 -49.26 -8.49 -32.56
C SER A 754 -48.04 -8.55 -31.64
N GLY A 755 -48.02 -9.53 -30.74
CA GLY A 755 -46.89 -9.88 -29.90
C GLY A 755 -47.32 -10.87 -28.81
N SER A 756 -46.36 -11.55 -28.20
CA SER A 756 -46.60 -12.55 -27.14
C SER A 756 -46.40 -12.03 -25.71
N ALA A 757 -45.91 -10.79 -25.54
CA ALA A 757 -45.63 -10.25 -24.22
C ALA A 757 -46.94 -9.96 -23.46
N THR A 758 -47.06 -10.47 -22.22
CA THR A 758 -48.22 -10.28 -21.34
C THR A 758 -47.79 -10.19 -19.88
N ALA A 759 -48.54 -9.43 -19.08
CA ALA A 759 -48.37 -9.36 -17.63
C ALA A 759 -49.74 -9.44 -16.94
N GLU A 760 -49.88 -10.41 -16.04
CA GLU A 760 -51.11 -10.68 -15.29
C GLU A 760 -50.77 -11.27 -13.91
N GLY A 761 -51.39 -10.72 -12.86
CA GLY A 761 -51.02 -11.00 -11.47
C GLY A 761 -49.54 -10.77 -11.23
N GLU A 762 -48.87 -11.81 -10.75
CA GLU A 762 -47.47 -11.85 -10.36
C GLU A 762 -46.57 -12.45 -11.48
N THR A 763 -47.15 -12.74 -12.65
CA THR A 763 -46.45 -13.35 -13.79
C THR A 763 -46.31 -12.40 -14.98
N VAL A 764 -45.11 -12.37 -15.57
CA VAL A 764 -44.84 -11.73 -16.87
C VAL A 764 -44.22 -12.77 -17.80
N SER A 765 -44.69 -12.83 -19.03
CA SER A 765 -44.21 -13.78 -20.05
C SER A 765 -44.22 -13.17 -21.44
N GLY A 766 -43.51 -13.80 -22.38
CA GLY A 766 -43.36 -13.36 -23.77
C GLY A 766 -42.01 -13.79 -24.35
N ALA A 767 -41.88 -13.81 -25.68
CA ALA A 767 -40.66 -14.22 -26.39
C ALA A 767 -40.10 -15.60 -25.97
N GLY A 768 -40.97 -16.52 -25.53
CA GLY A 768 -40.57 -17.82 -25.01
C GLY A 768 -39.94 -17.78 -23.61
N LEU A 769 -40.09 -16.67 -22.87
CA LEU A 769 -39.68 -16.52 -21.48
C LEU A 769 -40.89 -16.36 -20.56
N SER A 770 -40.76 -16.80 -19.32
CA SER A 770 -41.76 -16.59 -18.27
C SER A 770 -41.09 -16.40 -16.90
N VAL A 771 -41.52 -15.35 -16.20
CA VAL A 771 -41.06 -14.97 -14.86
C VAL A 771 -42.26 -14.86 -13.93
N ALA A 772 -42.14 -15.41 -12.72
CA ALA A 772 -43.10 -15.18 -11.64
C ALA A 772 -42.40 -14.58 -10.41
N LEU A 773 -43.01 -13.54 -9.85
CA LEU A 773 -42.57 -12.86 -8.64
C LEU A 773 -43.18 -13.52 -7.39
N ASP A 774 -42.43 -13.56 -6.29
CA ASP A 774 -42.96 -13.96 -4.98
C ASP A 774 -43.68 -12.79 -4.29
N GLU A 775 -44.93 -12.98 -3.89
CA GLU A 775 -45.78 -11.96 -3.27
C GLU A 775 -45.22 -11.35 -1.97
N LYS A 776 -44.34 -12.06 -1.26
CA LYS A 776 -43.82 -11.64 0.05
C LYS A 776 -42.54 -10.82 -0.06
N THR A 777 -41.67 -11.23 -0.97
CA THR A 777 -40.30 -10.71 -1.12
C THR A 777 -40.16 -9.83 -2.35
N GLY A 778 -41.01 -9.96 -3.37
CA GLY A 778 -40.92 -9.26 -4.65
C GLY A 778 -39.75 -9.72 -5.52
N ALA A 779 -39.01 -10.75 -5.11
CA ALA A 779 -37.97 -11.38 -5.89
C ALA A 779 -38.58 -12.32 -6.95
N MET A 780 -37.84 -12.63 -8.01
CA MET A 780 -38.27 -13.65 -8.98
C MET A 780 -38.08 -15.04 -8.35
N ALA A 781 -39.19 -15.75 -8.12
CA ALA A 781 -39.20 -17.13 -7.64
C ALA A 781 -39.16 -18.16 -8.78
N ARG A 782 -39.52 -17.74 -10.00
CA ARG A 782 -39.40 -18.54 -11.21
C ARG A 782 -38.86 -17.72 -12.37
N LEU A 783 -37.94 -18.32 -13.12
CA LEU A 783 -37.49 -17.91 -14.44
C LEU A 783 -37.39 -19.19 -15.28
N SER A 784 -38.14 -19.28 -16.37
CA SER A 784 -38.13 -20.43 -17.28
C SER A 784 -38.21 -20.00 -18.73
N ALA A 785 -37.58 -20.78 -19.61
CA ALA A 785 -37.55 -20.59 -21.06
C ALA A 785 -38.26 -21.74 -21.78
N ASP A 786 -38.82 -21.48 -22.97
CA ASP A 786 -39.43 -22.48 -23.83
C ASP A 786 -38.42 -23.58 -24.20
N GLY A 787 -38.87 -24.84 -24.13
CA GLY A 787 -38.01 -26.00 -24.34
C GLY A 787 -37.16 -26.41 -23.13
N MET A 788 -37.18 -25.65 -22.03
CA MET A 788 -36.49 -26.01 -20.78
C MET A 788 -37.48 -26.43 -19.69
N GLU A 789 -37.30 -27.64 -19.13
CA GLU A 789 -38.08 -28.08 -17.95
C GLU A 789 -37.55 -27.46 -16.63
N ALA A 790 -36.32 -26.95 -16.63
CA ALA A 790 -35.68 -26.39 -15.44
C ALA A 790 -36.24 -24.99 -15.07
N ASN A 791 -36.42 -24.76 -13.76
CA ASN A 791 -36.49 -23.40 -13.22
C ASN A 791 -35.06 -22.91 -13.01
N LEU A 792 -34.72 -21.74 -13.56
CA LEU A 792 -33.39 -21.13 -13.46
C LEU A 792 -33.13 -20.43 -12.11
N VAL A 793 -34.09 -20.49 -11.18
CA VAL A 793 -33.98 -19.98 -9.79
C VAL A 793 -33.82 -21.14 -8.81
N ASP A 794 -32.82 -21.09 -7.93
CA ASP A 794 -32.64 -22.09 -6.87
C ASP A 794 -33.54 -21.79 -5.67
N THR A 795 -34.81 -22.17 -5.80
CA THR A 795 -35.81 -22.02 -4.73
C THR A 795 -35.52 -22.88 -3.49
N LYS A 796 -34.58 -23.84 -3.54
CA LYS A 796 -34.22 -24.68 -2.38
C LYS A 796 -33.43 -23.88 -1.34
N SER A 797 -32.67 -22.87 -1.77
CA SER A 797 -31.96 -21.93 -0.89
C SER A 797 -32.88 -21.01 -0.09
N GLY A 798 -34.16 -20.89 -0.49
CA GLY A 798 -35.08 -19.86 0.03
C GLY A 798 -34.77 -18.44 -0.47
N LEU A 799 -33.92 -18.31 -1.50
CA LEU A 799 -33.59 -17.05 -2.17
C LEU A 799 -34.28 -16.97 -3.55
N GLY A 800 -34.53 -15.76 -4.02
CA GLY A 800 -34.94 -15.51 -5.41
C GLY A 800 -33.81 -14.92 -6.28
N LEU A 801 -34.15 -14.53 -7.51
CA LEU A 801 -33.34 -13.56 -8.27
C LEU A 801 -33.84 -12.14 -7.99
N ASN A 802 -32.93 -11.17 -7.91
CA ASN A 802 -33.21 -9.78 -7.55
C ASN A 802 -33.84 -9.62 -6.14
N ASP A 803 -33.36 -10.44 -5.20
CA ASP A 803 -33.80 -10.51 -3.80
C ASP A 803 -33.01 -9.51 -2.95
N TYR A 804 -33.67 -8.67 -2.14
CA TYR A 804 -33.03 -7.52 -1.49
C TYR A 804 -32.46 -7.86 -0.12
N PHE A 805 -31.21 -7.47 0.14
CA PHE A 805 -30.52 -7.64 1.43
C PHE A 805 -29.83 -6.36 1.89
N TYR A 806 -29.99 -6.05 3.17
CA TYR A 806 -29.36 -4.93 3.87
C TYR A 806 -28.51 -5.43 5.03
N VAL A 807 -27.22 -5.14 5.00
CA VAL A 807 -26.28 -5.42 6.10
C VAL A 807 -26.12 -4.14 6.93
N ALA A 808 -26.41 -4.22 8.23
CA ALA A 808 -26.19 -3.12 9.16
C ALA A 808 -24.83 -3.25 9.83
N GLY A 809 -23.99 -2.21 9.79
CA GLY A 809 -22.64 -2.27 10.32
C GLY A 809 -21.69 -2.98 9.36
N ARG A 810 -20.93 -3.96 9.87
CA ARG A 810 -19.94 -4.75 9.11
C ARG A 810 -20.17 -6.28 9.18
N ASP A 811 -21.13 -6.77 9.97
CA ASP A 811 -21.30 -8.23 10.15
C ASP A 811 -22.36 -8.77 9.17
N PRO A 812 -21.99 -9.56 8.15
CA PRO A 812 -22.92 -10.07 7.14
C PRO A 812 -23.77 -11.26 7.61
N LYS A 813 -23.69 -11.71 8.87
CA LYS A 813 -24.40 -12.91 9.37
C LYS A 813 -25.92 -12.78 9.48
N ASP A 814 -26.47 -11.57 9.58
CA ASP A 814 -27.90 -11.33 9.79
C ASP A 814 -28.46 -10.23 8.85
N PRO A 815 -28.38 -10.44 7.52
CA PRO A 815 -28.82 -9.46 6.54
C PRO A 815 -30.36 -9.34 6.55
N LYS A 816 -30.86 -8.10 6.51
CA LYS A 816 -32.29 -7.80 6.56
C LYS A 816 -32.88 -7.70 5.17
N ARG A 817 -34.01 -8.37 4.93
CA ARG A 817 -34.78 -8.25 3.69
C ARG A 817 -35.65 -7.00 3.68
N ASN A 818 -36.23 -6.69 2.52
CA ASN A 818 -37.27 -5.67 2.38
C ASN A 818 -38.55 -6.02 3.19
N GLY A 819 -39.40 -5.00 3.40
CA GLY A 819 -40.74 -5.16 3.97
C GLY A 819 -41.76 -5.74 2.97
N PRO A 820 -43.05 -5.79 3.35
CA PRO A 820 -44.13 -6.28 2.48
C PRO A 820 -44.16 -5.58 1.12
N VAL A 821 -44.51 -6.34 0.08
CA VAL A 821 -44.44 -5.89 -1.32
C VAL A 821 -45.83 -5.69 -1.91
N ALA A 822 -46.00 -4.59 -2.66
CA ALA A 822 -47.11 -4.40 -3.59
C ALA A 822 -46.63 -4.71 -5.01
N ILE A 823 -47.20 -5.75 -5.64
CA ILE A 823 -46.92 -6.11 -7.04
C ILE A 823 -48.03 -5.53 -7.92
N THR A 824 -47.64 -4.86 -9.01
CA THR A 824 -48.57 -4.24 -9.96
C THR A 824 -48.13 -4.45 -11.40
N VAL A 825 -49.10 -4.63 -12.30
CA VAL A 825 -48.87 -4.63 -13.75
C VAL A 825 -48.71 -3.18 -14.23
N LYS A 826 -47.53 -2.85 -14.75
CA LYS A 826 -47.22 -1.52 -15.30
C LYS A 826 -47.47 -1.45 -16.80
N GLU A 827 -46.92 -2.40 -17.56
CA GLU A 827 -47.18 -2.56 -18.99
C GLU A 827 -47.83 -3.92 -19.25
N ARG A 828 -48.92 -3.97 -20.01
CA ARG A 828 -49.71 -5.21 -20.24
C ARG A 828 -49.32 -6.00 -21.49
N GLY A 829 -48.45 -5.47 -22.35
CA GLY A 829 -48.24 -5.98 -23.71
C GLY A 829 -49.09 -5.28 -24.78
N PRO A 830 -49.12 -5.80 -26.03
CA PRO A 830 -48.58 -7.10 -26.45
C PRO A 830 -47.08 -7.11 -26.82
N LEU A 831 -46.43 -5.93 -26.90
CA LEU A 831 -45.00 -5.82 -27.25
C LEU A 831 -44.11 -5.75 -26.02
N VAL A 832 -44.46 -4.92 -25.05
CA VAL A 832 -43.73 -4.71 -23.80
C VAL A 832 -44.65 -5.03 -22.64
N ALA A 833 -44.28 -5.99 -21.82
CA ALA A 833 -44.98 -6.34 -20.60
C ALA A 833 -44.04 -6.17 -19.40
N SER A 834 -44.54 -5.59 -18.30
CA SER A 834 -43.73 -5.47 -17.08
C SER A 834 -44.55 -5.43 -15.80
N LEU A 835 -43.96 -6.01 -14.76
CA LEU A 835 -44.42 -5.99 -13.38
C LEU A 835 -43.52 -5.09 -12.55
N VAL A 836 -44.11 -4.40 -11.58
CA VAL A 836 -43.40 -3.57 -10.60
C VAL A 836 -43.71 -4.09 -9.19
N ALA A 837 -42.66 -4.48 -8.49
CA ALA A 837 -42.65 -4.76 -7.05
C ALA A 837 -42.19 -3.50 -6.29
N GLU A 838 -43.07 -2.92 -5.50
CA GLU A 838 -42.84 -1.72 -4.69
C GLU A 838 -42.91 -2.05 -3.19
N CYS A 839 -41.93 -1.57 -2.40
CA CYS A 839 -41.87 -1.82 -0.95
C CYS A 839 -40.99 -0.81 -0.20
N ASP A 840 -41.20 -0.75 1.12
CA ASP A 840 -40.23 -0.19 2.06
C ASP A 840 -39.07 -1.17 2.25
N ALA A 841 -37.84 -0.68 2.39
CA ALA A 841 -36.66 -1.52 2.59
C ALA A 841 -35.65 -0.84 3.54
N PRO A 842 -34.99 -1.56 4.47
CA PRO A 842 -34.02 -0.99 5.40
C PRO A 842 -32.91 -0.20 4.68
N GLY A 843 -32.59 1.01 5.15
CA GLY A 843 -31.61 1.89 4.51
C GLY A 843 -32.10 2.62 3.26
N CYS A 844 -33.37 2.45 2.87
CA CYS A 844 -33.99 3.12 1.72
C CYS A 844 -35.33 3.76 2.12
N ARG A 845 -35.65 4.92 1.55
CA ARG A 845 -37.00 5.51 1.64
C ARG A 845 -38.03 4.76 0.83
N LYS A 846 -37.57 4.14 -0.27
CA LYS A 846 -38.39 3.38 -1.21
C LYS A 846 -37.52 2.46 -2.05
N LEU A 847 -37.98 1.22 -2.23
CA LEU A 847 -37.45 0.27 -3.20
C LEU A 847 -38.50 -0.04 -4.26
N THR A 848 -38.13 0.13 -5.53
CA THR A 848 -38.95 -0.27 -6.67
C THR A 848 -38.13 -1.19 -7.58
N ARG A 849 -38.67 -2.37 -7.89
CA ARG A 849 -38.05 -3.35 -8.79
C ARG A 849 -39.01 -3.65 -9.93
N GLU A 850 -38.63 -3.31 -11.15
CA GLU A 850 -39.39 -3.64 -12.36
C GLU A 850 -38.74 -4.83 -13.07
N VAL A 851 -39.57 -5.79 -13.48
CA VAL A 851 -39.19 -6.91 -14.34
C VAL A 851 -39.96 -6.77 -15.64
N ARG A 852 -39.25 -6.70 -16.76
CA ARG A 852 -39.80 -6.45 -18.10
C ARG A 852 -39.39 -7.52 -19.10
N ILE A 853 -40.36 -7.95 -19.91
CA ILE A 853 -40.16 -8.79 -21.10
C ILE A 853 -40.61 -8.00 -22.33
N VAL A 854 -39.91 -8.20 -23.44
CA VAL A 854 -40.19 -7.57 -24.74
C VAL A 854 -40.35 -8.67 -25.79
N ASP A 855 -41.44 -8.66 -26.52
CA ASP A 855 -41.68 -9.61 -27.61
C ASP A 855 -40.58 -9.52 -28.67
N GLY A 856 -40.04 -10.68 -29.04
CA GLY A 856 -38.92 -10.78 -30.00
C GLY A 856 -37.53 -10.50 -29.43
N LEU A 857 -37.35 -10.34 -28.11
CA LEU A 857 -36.05 -10.29 -27.44
C LEU A 857 -35.93 -11.43 -26.41
N ASP A 858 -34.81 -12.14 -26.44
CA ASP A 858 -34.48 -13.32 -25.63
C ASP A 858 -33.90 -12.98 -24.25
N ARG A 859 -34.39 -11.90 -23.61
CA ARG A 859 -33.92 -11.47 -22.29
C ARG A 859 -35.02 -10.93 -21.38
N VAL A 860 -34.76 -10.99 -20.09
CA VAL A 860 -35.52 -10.31 -19.04
C VAL A 860 -34.76 -9.06 -18.62
N ASP A 861 -35.36 -7.89 -18.76
CA ASP A 861 -34.77 -6.65 -18.24
C ASP A 861 -35.17 -6.46 -16.77
N ILE A 862 -34.18 -6.23 -15.90
CA ILE A 862 -34.36 -5.94 -14.46
C ILE A 862 -34.00 -4.49 -14.22
N ILE A 863 -34.92 -3.69 -13.65
CA ILE A 863 -34.72 -2.26 -13.43
C ILE A 863 -35.01 -1.96 -11.96
N ASN A 864 -33.95 -1.69 -11.20
CA ASN A 864 -34.02 -1.38 -9.78
C ASN A 864 -33.89 0.13 -9.55
N VAL A 865 -34.83 0.73 -8.81
CA VAL A 865 -34.74 2.10 -8.32
C VAL A 865 -34.68 2.07 -6.79
N VAL A 866 -33.59 2.61 -6.26
CA VAL A 866 -33.26 2.59 -4.83
C VAL A 866 -33.17 4.05 -4.35
N ASP A 867 -34.22 4.56 -3.69
CA ASP A 867 -34.17 5.86 -3.01
C ASP A 867 -33.42 5.69 -1.69
N LYS A 868 -32.09 5.71 -1.77
CA LYS A 868 -31.19 5.41 -0.66
C LYS A 868 -31.23 6.52 0.41
N GLU A 869 -31.34 6.11 1.67
CA GLU A 869 -31.17 7.03 2.80
C GLU A 869 -29.69 7.36 3.04
N GLN A 870 -29.43 8.58 3.49
CA GLN A 870 -28.09 9.05 3.85
C GLN A 870 -27.68 8.51 5.24
N VAL A 871 -27.36 7.22 5.28
CA VAL A 871 -26.85 6.55 6.47
C VAL A 871 -25.36 6.90 6.64
N ARG A 872 -24.94 7.15 7.89
CA ARG A 872 -23.55 7.51 8.23
C ARG A 872 -22.77 6.41 8.95
N THR A 873 -23.48 5.42 9.51
CA THR A 873 -22.88 4.17 9.98
C THR A 873 -22.50 3.29 8.79
N LYS A 874 -21.61 2.31 9.00
CA LYS A 874 -21.33 1.29 7.99
C LYS A 874 -22.61 0.51 7.65
N GLU A 875 -22.77 0.19 6.37
CA GLU A 875 -23.91 -0.53 5.80
C GLU A 875 -23.51 -1.18 4.46
N GLY A 876 -24.28 -2.16 4.01
CA GLY A 876 -24.21 -2.75 2.66
C GLY A 876 -25.60 -3.00 2.10
N VAL A 877 -25.80 -2.77 0.80
CA VAL A 877 -27.05 -3.08 0.07
C VAL A 877 -26.71 -4.04 -1.06
N HIS A 878 -27.30 -5.22 -1.03
CA HIS A 878 -27.00 -6.33 -1.94
C HIS A 878 -28.29 -6.81 -2.61
N PHE A 879 -28.18 -7.27 -3.86
CA PHE A 879 -29.24 -7.97 -4.57
C PHE A 879 -28.77 -9.40 -4.84
N GLY A 880 -29.49 -10.39 -4.30
CA GLY A 880 -29.18 -11.81 -4.46
C GLY A 880 -29.67 -12.35 -5.79
N TYR A 881 -28.85 -13.21 -6.42
CA TYR A 881 -29.14 -13.89 -7.68
C TYR A 881 -28.85 -15.39 -7.57
N ALA A 882 -29.75 -16.13 -6.92
CA ALA A 882 -29.67 -17.58 -6.77
C ALA A 882 -29.99 -18.33 -8.08
N PHE A 883 -29.04 -18.38 -9.01
CA PHE A 883 -29.17 -19.13 -10.26
C PHE A 883 -29.09 -20.64 -10.03
N SER A 884 -29.99 -21.40 -10.67
CA SER A 884 -30.02 -22.87 -10.63
C SER A 884 -29.45 -23.47 -11.92
N VAL A 885 -28.12 -23.53 -11.99
CA VAL A 885 -27.38 -24.18 -13.09
C VAL A 885 -26.50 -25.28 -12.47
N PRO A 886 -26.93 -26.55 -12.50
CA PRO A 886 -26.17 -27.65 -11.90
C PRO A 886 -24.77 -27.75 -12.52
N GLU A 887 -23.74 -27.82 -11.67
CA GLU A 887 -22.32 -27.89 -12.08
C GLU A 887 -21.88 -26.73 -13.00
N GLY A 888 -22.61 -25.60 -12.98
CA GLY A 888 -22.35 -24.44 -13.82
C GLY A 888 -21.01 -23.76 -13.47
N ALA A 889 -20.21 -23.49 -14.49
CA ALA A 889 -18.99 -22.70 -14.35
C ALA A 889 -19.33 -21.20 -14.40
N VAL A 890 -18.83 -20.45 -13.41
CA VAL A 890 -18.94 -18.98 -13.38
C VAL A 890 -17.83 -18.36 -14.21
N ARG A 891 -18.18 -17.47 -15.14
CA ARG A 891 -17.25 -16.67 -15.95
C ARG A 891 -17.64 -15.20 -15.86
N MET A 892 -16.67 -14.32 -15.68
CA MET A 892 -16.91 -12.89 -15.48
C MET A 892 -16.19 -12.08 -16.55
N ASP A 893 -16.90 -11.11 -17.14
CA ASP A 893 -16.31 -10.09 -18.01
C ASP A 893 -15.46 -9.15 -17.15
N VAL A 894 -14.16 -9.11 -17.39
CA VAL A 894 -13.26 -8.08 -16.86
C VAL A 894 -12.63 -7.34 -18.05
N PRO A 895 -11.99 -6.18 -17.88
CA PRO A 895 -11.43 -5.44 -19.00
C PRO A 895 -10.47 -6.33 -19.83
N TRP A 896 -10.76 -6.48 -21.12
CA TRP A 896 -9.99 -7.32 -22.08
C TRP A 896 -9.71 -8.78 -21.68
N ALA A 897 -10.43 -9.36 -20.70
CA ALA A 897 -10.28 -10.76 -20.32
C ALA A 897 -11.60 -11.36 -19.82
N VAL A 898 -11.63 -12.69 -19.70
CA VAL A 898 -12.71 -13.42 -19.02
C VAL A 898 -12.06 -14.22 -17.90
N VAL A 899 -12.62 -14.10 -16.69
CA VAL A 899 -12.06 -14.69 -15.47
C VAL A 899 -13.07 -15.64 -14.84
N ARG A 900 -12.63 -16.86 -14.54
CA ARG A 900 -13.34 -17.77 -13.64
C ARG A 900 -12.81 -17.58 -12.21
N PRO A 901 -13.66 -17.31 -11.21
CA PRO A 901 -13.27 -17.31 -9.80
C PRO A 901 -12.49 -18.57 -9.43
N GLU A 902 -11.51 -18.45 -8.53
CA GLU A 902 -10.56 -19.50 -8.09
C GLU A 902 -9.63 -20.10 -9.18
N ALA A 903 -10.08 -20.19 -10.44
CA ALA A 903 -9.36 -20.92 -11.49
C ALA A 903 -8.46 -20.03 -12.37
N ASP A 904 -8.84 -18.78 -12.62
CA ASP A 904 -8.08 -17.83 -13.45
C ASP A 904 -7.49 -16.66 -12.64
N GLN A 905 -7.30 -16.84 -11.33
CA GLN A 905 -6.77 -15.82 -10.43
C GLN A 905 -5.32 -16.09 -10.03
N MET A 906 -4.54 -15.03 -9.81
CA MET A 906 -3.19 -15.12 -9.27
C MET A 906 -3.21 -15.40 -7.75
N PRO A 907 -2.20 -16.12 -7.21
CA PRO A 907 -1.98 -16.23 -5.77
C PRO A 907 -2.03 -14.87 -5.06
N GLY A 908 -2.84 -14.76 -4.01
CA GLY A 908 -3.01 -13.53 -3.22
C GLY A 908 -3.82 -12.42 -3.89
N ALA A 909 -4.63 -12.74 -4.92
CA ALA A 909 -5.70 -11.88 -5.43
C ALA A 909 -6.91 -11.83 -4.47
N CYS A 910 -7.77 -10.80 -4.59
CA CYS A 910 -9.03 -10.71 -3.86
C CYS A 910 -10.02 -11.80 -4.30
N LYS A 911 -10.73 -12.38 -3.34
CA LYS A 911 -11.76 -13.41 -3.57
C LYS A 911 -13.12 -13.10 -2.94
N ASN A 912 -13.17 -12.14 -2.02
CA ASN A 912 -14.39 -11.73 -1.33
C ASN A 912 -15.41 -11.09 -2.29
N TYR A 913 -14.93 -10.30 -3.25
CA TYR A 913 -15.74 -9.64 -4.25
C TYR A 913 -14.94 -9.43 -5.54
N PHE A 914 -15.68 -9.23 -6.61
CA PHE A 914 -15.18 -9.01 -7.95
C PHE A 914 -15.86 -7.78 -8.56
N THR A 915 -15.14 -7.11 -9.44
CA THR A 915 -15.64 -5.96 -10.17
C THR A 915 -15.76 -6.35 -11.64
N VAL A 916 -16.98 -6.38 -12.15
CA VAL A 916 -17.29 -6.90 -13.48
C VAL A 916 -17.69 -5.81 -14.46
N GLN A 917 -17.43 -6.10 -15.72
CA GLN A 917 -17.61 -5.17 -16.81
C GLN A 917 -19.03 -5.21 -17.35
N ARG A 918 -19.38 -6.13 -18.25
CA ARG A 918 -20.72 -6.17 -18.87
C ARG A 918 -21.58 -7.33 -18.38
N TRP A 919 -20.98 -8.47 -18.05
CA TRP A 919 -21.74 -9.69 -17.80
C TRP A 919 -21.03 -10.68 -16.88
N ILE A 920 -21.84 -11.56 -16.30
CA ILE A 920 -21.45 -12.78 -15.60
C ILE A 920 -22.24 -13.92 -16.24
N ASP A 921 -21.54 -14.96 -16.66
CA ASP A 921 -22.12 -16.17 -17.22
C ASP A 921 -22.02 -17.29 -16.19
N VAL A 922 -23.13 -18.02 -15.99
CA VAL A 922 -23.18 -19.26 -15.22
C VAL A 922 -23.75 -20.33 -16.13
N SER A 923 -22.90 -21.22 -16.65
CA SER A 923 -23.31 -22.20 -17.67
C SER A 923 -22.62 -23.56 -17.51
N ASN A 924 -23.34 -24.62 -17.89
CA ASN A 924 -22.83 -25.98 -18.06
C ASN A 924 -22.93 -26.39 -19.54
N ASP A 925 -22.75 -27.68 -19.85
CA ASP A 925 -22.77 -28.19 -21.24
C ASP A 925 -24.18 -28.18 -21.89
N ASP A 926 -25.25 -28.10 -21.09
CA ASP A 926 -26.65 -28.16 -21.55
C ASP A 926 -27.30 -26.76 -21.65
N PHE A 927 -27.09 -25.91 -20.64
CA PHE A 927 -27.68 -24.56 -20.55
C PHE A 927 -26.92 -23.62 -19.63
N GLY A 928 -27.30 -22.34 -19.64
CA GLY A 928 -26.75 -21.34 -18.74
C GLY A 928 -27.59 -20.06 -18.66
N VAL A 929 -27.14 -19.14 -17.82
CA VAL A 929 -27.69 -17.79 -17.68
C VAL A 929 -26.56 -16.78 -17.75
N THR A 930 -26.67 -15.83 -18.68
CA THR A 930 -25.80 -14.65 -18.71
C THR A 930 -26.52 -13.47 -18.07
N TRP A 931 -26.06 -13.05 -16.90
CA TRP A 931 -26.53 -11.87 -16.19
C TRP A 931 -25.70 -10.65 -16.61
N ALA A 932 -26.33 -9.69 -17.30
CA ALA A 932 -25.69 -8.44 -17.68
C ALA A 932 -25.87 -7.36 -16.59
N VAL A 933 -24.79 -6.67 -16.22
CA VAL A 933 -24.81 -5.56 -15.25
C VAL A 933 -24.40 -4.25 -15.91
N ILE A 934 -25.32 -3.28 -15.87
CA ILE A 934 -25.12 -1.97 -16.52
C ILE A 934 -24.47 -1.01 -15.53
N ASP A 935 -25.16 -0.65 -14.45
CA ASP A 935 -24.75 0.43 -13.55
C ASP A 935 -23.83 -0.03 -12.40
N ALA A 936 -24.13 -1.18 -11.77
CA ALA A 936 -23.42 -1.69 -10.60
C ALA A 936 -22.35 -2.73 -11.02
N PRO A 937 -21.05 -2.49 -10.78
CA PRO A 937 -19.99 -3.40 -11.19
C PRO A 937 -19.64 -4.47 -10.16
N MET A 938 -19.89 -4.23 -8.86
CA MET A 938 -19.39 -5.10 -7.79
C MET A 938 -20.33 -6.29 -7.55
N VAL A 939 -19.75 -7.49 -7.45
CA VAL A 939 -20.46 -8.76 -7.22
C VAL A 939 -19.69 -9.67 -6.27
N GLU A 940 -20.41 -10.58 -5.62
CA GLU A 940 -19.89 -11.57 -4.68
C GLU A 940 -20.33 -12.95 -5.16
N VAL A 941 -19.45 -13.95 -5.08
CA VAL A 941 -19.74 -15.32 -5.54
C VAL A 941 -20.00 -16.21 -4.32
N GLY A 942 -21.21 -16.75 -4.22
CA GLY A 942 -21.65 -17.57 -3.09
C GLY A 942 -22.41 -16.77 -2.03
N GLY A 943 -21.69 -16.20 -1.05
CA GLY A 943 -22.28 -15.44 0.06
C GLY A 943 -21.87 -13.97 0.08
N ILE A 944 -22.50 -13.19 0.97
CA ILE A 944 -22.04 -11.82 1.27
C ILE A 944 -20.76 -11.93 2.12
N THR A 945 -19.64 -11.43 1.62
CA THR A 945 -18.31 -11.48 2.27
C THR A 945 -17.54 -10.16 2.21
N THR A 946 -18.15 -9.10 1.69
CA THR A 946 -17.62 -7.74 1.69
C THR A 946 -17.56 -7.18 3.12
N ASP A 947 -16.41 -6.61 3.48
CA ASP A 947 -15.98 -6.18 4.82
C ASP A 947 -15.64 -7.34 5.78
N VAL A 948 -14.35 -7.63 5.85
CA VAL A 948 -13.74 -8.73 6.58
C VAL A 948 -13.74 -8.45 8.11
N VAL A 949 -14.30 -9.35 8.91
CA VAL A 949 -14.50 -9.20 10.37
C VAL A 949 -13.89 -10.40 11.11
N PRO A 950 -13.10 -10.20 12.18
CA PRO A 950 -12.98 -8.97 12.98
C PRO A 950 -11.90 -7.98 12.55
N ASN A 951 -10.89 -8.37 11.78
CA ASN A 951 -9.78 -7.50 11.41
C ASN A 951 -9.57 -7.46 9.88
N PRO A 952 -10.15 -6.47 9.16
CA PRO A 952 -9.98 -6.35 7.71
C PRO A 952 -8.55 -5.99 7.28
N PHE A 953 -7.64 -5.82 8.24
CA PHE A 953 -6.21 -5.54 8.05
C PHE A 953 -5.31 -6.74 8.41
N GLY A 954 -5.89 -7.87 8.86
CA GLY A 954 -5.20 -9.13 9.07
C GLY A 954 -5.36 -10.02 7.83
N PRO A 955 -4.30 -10.65 7.30
CA PRO A 955 -4.40 -11.49 6.11
C PRO A 955 -5.29 -12.73 6.34
N ASP A 956 -5.26 -13.30 7.55
CA ASP A 956 -5.95 -14.55 7.89
C ASP A 956 -7.49 -14.48 7.89
N ASP A 957 -8.05 -13.26 7.87
CA ASP A 957 -9.50 -13.05 7.81
C ASP A 957 -10.01 -12.90 6.35
N TRP A 958 -9.12 -12.82 5.34
CA TRP A 958 -9.46 -12.80 3.91
C TRP A 958 -9.57 -14.22 3.31
N ILE A 959 -10.27 -14.36 2.18
CA ILE A 959 -10.50 -15.63 1.45
C ILE A 959 -9.39 -15.87 0.40
#